data_AF-A0A6A4ZZR7-F1
#
_entry.id   AF-A0A6A4ZZR7-F1
#
_cell.length_a   1.000
_cell.length_b   1.000
_cell.length_c   1.000
_cell.angle_alpha   90.00
_cell.angle_beta   90.00
_cell.angle_gamma   90.00
#
_symmetry.space_group_name_H-M   'P 1'
#
loop_
_entity.id
_entity.type
_entity.pdbx_description
1 polymer ?
#
loop_
_entity_poly.entity_id
_entity_poly.type
_entity_poly.pdbx_seq_one_letter_code
_entity_poly.pdbx_strand_id
1 'polypeptide(L)'
;MATTTAPFDAIRGKCLDAAWVANVSATLGVTPSARDPKTGRLLYPWLRSALQKARFKINDPRQALPTAFQPSCMNSGDLLNGVGERVFVAGGAQASPGTFQGTITLEWNGWPTHSLTSSTMAILLQEVLGYDVTFFQTGSALHATQRMSAEATGQCTPTHINAEIWAASKLQVLSIYANETSVNSNGYVGQAGWFTLTANLNEALKGPSATQGTFQRAYSADFWHEFTRSHDLVNFFSIAKANMPLVAMPRVCPNGTMGCQNGCSKTYACTVAEQNNQTCMVVAMMDPLYDPGFLQASIANNNIPAYFCFSGYDGMQNAVVDAMTRNSTITFYHCEPDLFHLQYQGHLTRIALPRSTPKVVATATGGFGENGYGNPTTNPINVDFPQENLKLYFANVLNSDTFLVDFLNKFQIAQIDINGLLAALVQLSGNPAVTNAPFTAACNWVKANYGKWKSWVDPLPLCTLKAHMQYTMTGCNDSSRMITFLWSLPDPTNASLPYQCDGGTTSLPPPLSTSRSCDWLNSNVDQWTPWLHSKPLCDGTFYNYSVAACGASATRAVGFFWLLPQLANPLLSVECTGGVVLPSNTTVQCDYVPTNSSAYGAMTGLAIVVLLLLVCSTSLVVIFRDRPVIKRAQWPLLVCMICGGICICIYVLLGAGAPSSGLCAARPVTIIFGYTLIFGSLLVKGLRVYWVFKNKSLKKVTVSLWKIAKLLLIMLCVDAVILLAWMVADFPAPTTETTTATEFIGKVDHVSCHSSSFIFSALLIFWKAIITFGGVYVSFLIRDAGSDFQESVWIFASSCVVLLVAL
;
A
#
# COMPACT_ATOMS: atom_id res chain seq x y z
N MET A 1 22.21 16.04 -33.07
CA MET A 1 23.44 15.21 -33.13
C MET A 1 23.06 13.77 -32.80
N ALA A 2 23.73 12.78 -33.40
CA ALA A 2 23.49 11.37 -33.08
C ALA A 2 23.96 11.04 -31.66
N THR A 3 23.20 10.21 -30.95
CA THR A 3 23.52 9.76 -29.58
C THR A 3 23.58 8.25 -29.51
N THR A 4 24.45 7.71 -28.66
CA THR A 4 24.59 6.28 -28.36
C THR A 4 24.45 6.04 -26.86
N THR A 5 24.26 4.78 -26.46
CA THR A 5 24.21 4.38 -25.05
C THR A 5 25.55 4.68 -24.37
N ALA A 6 25.50 5.24 -23.16
CA ALA A 6 26.70 5.55 -22.39
C ALA A 6 27.44 4.26 -21.95
N PRO A 7 28.77 4.31 -21.72
CA PRO A 7 29.54 3.13 -21.31
C PRO A 7 29.01 2.41 -20.06
N PHE A 8 28.49 3.14 -19.07
CA PHE A 8 27.91 2.56 -17.85
C PHE A 8 26.53 1.92 -18.07
N ASP A 9 25.77 2.40 -19.05
CA ASP A 9 24.45 1.86 -19.37
C ASP A 9 24.56 0.68 -20.35
N ALA A 10 25.56 0.67 -21.23
CA ALA A 10 25.80 -0.41 -22.20
C ALA A 10 26.10 -1.78 -21.55
N ILE A 11 26.62 -1.78 -20.32
CA ILE A 11 26.97 -2.96 -19.53
C ILE A 11 25.86 -3.45 -18.59
N ARG A 12 24.76 -2.68 -18.44
CA ARG A 12 23.69 -2.99 -17.49
C ARG A 12 22.95 -4.27 -17.88
N GLY A 13 22.85 -5.21 -16.95
CA GLY A 13 22.11 -6.47 -17.17
C GLY A 13 22.78 -7.41 -18.17
N LYS A 14 24.11 -7.30 -18.35
CA LYS A 14 24.88 -8.06 -19.35
C LYS A 14 25.84 -9.07 -18.72
N CYS A 15 26.08 -9.03 -17.42
CA CYS A 15 27.03 -9.95 -16.82
C CYS A 15 26.48 -11.38 -16.76
N LEU A 16 25.46 -11.65 -15.94
CA LEU A 16 24.94 -12.99 -15.72
C LEU A 16 24.07 -13.43 -16.90
N ASP A 17 24.60 -14.29 -17.77
CA ASP A 17 23.91 -14.75 -18.98
C ASP A 17 23.42 -16.22 -18.85
N ALA A 18 22.61 -16.66 -19.81
CA ALA A 18 22.07 -18.01 -19.82
C ALA A 18 23.16 -19.10 -19.93
N ALA A 19 24.30 -18.80 -20.57
CA ALA A 19 25.42 -19.72 -20.68
C ALA A 19 26.10 -19.93 -19.33
N TRP A 20 26.27 -18.86 -18.55
CA TRP A 20 26.75 -18.93 -17.18
C TRP A 20 25.82 -19.76 -16.29
N VAL A 21 24.51 -19.53 -16.35
CA VAL A 21 23.51 -20.32 -15.60
C VAL A 21 23.64 -21.80 -15.94
N ALA A 22 23.70 -22.14 -17.24
CA ALA A 22 23.85 -23.51 -17.70
C ALA A 22 25.14 -24.15 -17.17
N ASN A 23 26.28 -23.45 -17.28
CA ASN A 23 27.56 -23.95 -16.82
C ASN A 23 27.61 -24.19 -15.31
N VAL A 24 27.17 -23.22 -14.50
CA VAL A 24 27.16 -23.35 -13.04
C VAL A 24 26.15 -24.41 -12.58
N SER A 25 24.98 -24.51 -13.22
CA SER A 25 23.99 -25.55 -12.90
C SER A 25 24.53 -26.96 -13.17
N ALA A 26 25.22 -27.15 -14.30
CA ALA A 26 25.86 -28.42 -14.64
C ALA A 26 27.00 -28.75 -13.66
N THR A 27 27.85 -27.77 -13.34
CA THR A 27 28.98 -27.94 -12.42
C THR A 27 28.53 -28.34 -11.01
N LEU A 28 27.43 -27.76 -10.52
CA LEU A 28 26.89 -28.06 -9.20
C LEU A 28 25.94 -29.27 -9.18
N GLY A 29 25.52 -29.78 -10.35
CA GLY A 29 24.52 -30.83 -10.44
C GLY A 29 23.13 -30.41 -9.93
N VAL A 30 22.75 -29.15 -10.15
CA VAL A 30 21.52 -28.56 -9.60
C VAL A 30 20.58 -28.09 -10.70
N THR A 31 19.28 -28.10 -10.43
CA THR A 31 18.26 -27.56 -11.34
C THR A 31 17.84 -26.17 -10.88
N PRO A 32 18.11 -25.09 -11.65
CA PRO A 32 17.78 -23.72 -11.23
C PRO A 32 16.29 -23.46 -10.96
N SER A 33 15.41 -24.20 -11.64
CA SER A 33 13.96 -24.12 -11.47
C SER A 33 13.41 -24.99 -10.33
N ALA A 34 14.26 -25.75 -9.63
CA ALA A 34 13.82 -26.60 -8.53
C ALA A 34 13.26 -25.77 -7.38
N ARG A 35 12.11 -26.20 -6.84
CA ARG A 35 11.41 -25.54 -5.75
C ARG A 35 11.32 -26.43 -4.52
N ASP A 36 11.39 -25.80 -3.35
CA ASP A 36 11.13 -26.43 -2.07
C ASP A 36 9.67 -26.89 -1.98
N PRO A 37 9.39 -28.18 -1.66
CA PRO A 37 8.03 -28.69 -1.65
C PRO A 37 7.10 -28.09 -0.59
N LYS A 38 7.65 -27.54 0.50
CA LYS A 38 6.85 -27.00 1.63
C LYS A 38 6.49 -25.54 1.42
N THR A 39 7.45 -24.76 0.95
CA THR A 39 7.35 -23.30 0.83
C THR A 39 7.11 -22.84 -0.60
N GLY A 40 7.36 -23.69 -1.59
CA GLY A 40 7.28 -23.34 -3.02
C GLY A 40 8.40 -22.42 -3.49
N ARG A 41 9.38 -22.07 -2.65
CA ARG A 41 10.52 -21.21 -3.01
C ARG A 41 11.49 -21.89 -3.94
N LEU A 42 12.15 -21.15 -4.81
CA LEU A 42 13.30 -21.64 -5.57
C LEU A 42 14.42 -22.05 -4.60
N LEU A 43 15.02 -23.22 -4.84
CA LEU A 43 16.18 -23.69 -4.08
C LEU A 43 17.46 -22.92 -4.44
N TYR A 44 17.50 -22.36 -5.66
CA TYR A 44 18.64 -21.61 -6.20
C TYR A 44 18.18 -20.28 -6.82
N PRO A 45 17.57 -19.37 -6.06
CA PRO A 45 16.88 -18.18 -6.58
C PRO A 45 17.83 -17.22 -7.34
N TRP A 46 19.12 -17.27 -7.03
CA TRP A 46 20.15 -16.40 -7.60
C TRP A 46 20.91 -17.03 -8.77
N LEU A 47 20.68 -18.32 -9.06
CA LEU A 47 21.25 -18.99 -10.22
C LEU A 47 20.39 -18.75 -11.45
N ARG A 48 20.43 -17.53 -11.97
CA ARG A 48 19.56 -17.07 -13.07
C ARG A 48 20.23 -15.98 -13.89
N SER A 49 19.74 -15.79 -15.12
CA SER A 49 20.18 -14.68 -15.96
C SER A 49 19.84 -13.33 -15.30
N ALA A 50 20.66 -12.34 -15.62
CA ALA A 50 20.62 -10.99 -15.11
C ALA A 50 19.21 -10.38 -15.22
N LEU A 51 18.79 -9.75 -14.12
CA LEU A 51 17.61 -8.90 -14.12
C LEU A 51 17.77 -7.78 -15.16
N GLN A 52 16.81 -7.68 -16.08
CA GLN A 52 16.78 -6.64 -17.12
C GLN A 52 16.01 -5.40 -16.67
N LYS A 53 15.25 -5.48 -15.58
CA LYS A 53 14.50 -4.37 -14.99
C LYS A 53 14.64 -4.42 -13.48
N ALA A 54 14.60 -3.26 -12.83
CA ALA A 54 14.60 -3.19 -11.37
C ALA A 54 13.34 -3.82 -10.77
N ARG A 55 13.55 -4.55 -9.67
CA ARG A 55 12.53 -5.07 -8.76
C ARG A 55 12.14 -4.04 -7.70
N PHE A 56 13.13 -3.32 -7.20
CA PHE A 56 12.98 -2.42 -6.07
C PHE A 56 13.40 -1.00 -6.47
N LYS A 57 12.79 -0.02 -5.81
CA LYS A 57 13.16 1.39 -5.91
C LYS A 57 13.45 1.92 -4.52
N ILE A 58 14.47 2.76 -4.42
CA ILE A 58 14.82 3.42 -3.16
C ILE A 58 13.88 4.60 -2.96
N ASN A 59 13.36 4.76 -1.75
CA ASN A 59 12.59 5.93 -1.37
C ASN A 59 13.45 6.89 -0.54
N ASP A 60 14.28 7.69 -1.21
CA ASP A 60 15.09 8.73 -0.57
C ASP A 60 14.51 10.12 -0.90
N PRO A 61 13.95 10.84 0.10
CA PRO A 61 13.42 12.18 -0.09
C PRO A 61 14.44 13.18 -0.66
N ARG A 62 15.74 12.98 -0.41
CA ARG A 62 16.80 13.87 -0.90
C ARG A 62 16.88 13.87 -2.42
N GLN A 63 16.56 12.74 -3.09
CA GLN A 63 16.54 12.66 -4.55
C GLN A 63 15.42 13.50 -5.19
N ALA A 64 14.40 13.90 -4.42
CA ALA A 64 13.29 14.72 -4.90
C ALA A 64 13.51 16.23 -4.67
N LEU A 65 14.63 16.63 -4.05
CA LEU A 65 14.94 18.04 -3.82
C LEU A 65 15.21 18.77 -5.14
N PRO A 66 14.77 20.04 -5.29
CA PRO A 66 15.06 20.82 -6.51
C PRO A 66 16.56 21.02 -6.79
N THR A 67 17.39 20.97 -5.74
CA THR A 67 18.84 21.11 -5.81
C THR A 67 19.55 19.80 -6.16
N ALA A 68 18.87 18.65 -6.02
CA ALA A 68 19.47 17.35 -6.23
C ALA A 68 19.85 17.15 -7.70
N PHE A 69 21.06 16.63 -7.90
CA PHE A 69 21.67 16.29 -9.18
C PHE A 69 21.80 17.47 -10.15
N GLN A 70 21.71 18.71 -9.64
CA GLN A 70 21.91 19.90 -10.46
C GLN A 70 23.40 20.16 -10.68
N PRO A 71 23.86 20.40 -11.93
CA PRO A 71 25.27 20.71 -12.20
C PRO A 71 25.80 21.92 -11.43
N SER A 72 24.94 22.89 -11.10
CA SER A 72 25.29 24.06 -10.30
C SER A 72 25.59 23.75 -8.82
N CYS A 73 25.18 22.58 -8.34
CA CYS A 73 25.37 22.10 -6.96
C CYS A 73 26.55 21.12 -6.85
N MET A 74 27.08 20.64 -7.98
CA MET A 74 28.15 19.64 -8.07
C MET A 74 29.52 20.31 -8.24
N ASN A 75 30.60 19.64 -7.81
CA ASN A 75 31.93 20.18 -8.03
C ASN A 75 32.33 20.08 -9.50
N SER A 76 33.23 20.97 -9.94
CA SER A 76 33.82 20.90 -11.27
C SER A 76 34.55 19.56 -11.45
N GLY A 77 34.08 18.74 -12.41
CA GLY A 77 34.65 17.43 -12.72
C GLY A 77 33.86 16.24 -12.15
N ASP A 78 32.87 16.48 -11.28
CA ASP A 78 31.94 15.44 -10.84
C ASP A 78 30.96 15.08 -12.00
N LEU A 79 30.64 13.80 -12.17
CA LEU A 79 29.75 13.32 -13.23
C LEU A 79 28.75 12.28 -12.71
N LEU A 80 27.47 12.43 -13.05
CA LEU A 80 26.41 11.48 -12.72
C LEU A 80 25.99 10.68 -13.95
N ASN A 81 25.95 9.35 -13.82
CA ASN A 81 25.65 8.41 -14.90
C ASN A 81 24.43 7.59 -14.46
N GLY A 82 23.25 8.04 -14.85
CA GLY A 82 21.97 7.45 -14.46
C GLY A 82 21.53 6.30 -15.35
N VAL A 83 20.38 5.72 -15.04
CA VAL A 83 19.82 4.61 -15.83
C VAL A 83 19.27 5.13 -17.16
N GLY A 84 19.70 4.53 -18.27
CA GLY A 84 19.32 4.97 -19.61
C GLY A 84 20.10 6.21 -20.11
N GLU A 85 21.27 6.49 -19.53
CA GLU A 85 22.15 7.57 -19.96
C GLU A 85 22.55 7.43 -21.44
N ARG A 86 22.60 8.56 -22.14
CA ARG A 86 23.08 8.64 -23.53
C ARG A 86 24.18 9.68 -23.68
N VAL A 87 25.15 9.38 -24.54
CA VAL A 87 26.25 10.27 -24.89
C VAL A 87 26.21 10.63 -26.38
N PHE A 88 26.75 11.79 -26.75
CA PHE A 88 26.93 12.16 -28.14
C PHE A 88 27.99 11.27 -28.79
N VAL A 89 27.71 10.78 -30.00
CA VAL A 89 28.66 9.94 -30.76
C VAL A 89 29.95 10.72 -31.04
N ALA A 90 29.82 12.03 -31.33
CA ALA A 90 30.96 12.93 -31.46
C ALA A 90 31.38 13.42 -30.07
N GLY A 91 32.60 13.11 -29.65
CA GLY A 91 33.24 13.64 -28.43
C GLY A 91 32.80 13.00 -27.12
N GLY A 92 31.81 12.09 -27.11
CA GLY A 92 31.45 11.31 -25.91
C GLY A 92 30.82 12.11 -24.77
N ALA A 93 30.52 13.40 -24.98
CA ALA A 93 29.88 14.24 -23.97
C ALA A 93 28.47 13.73 -23.65
N GLN A 94 28.07 13.87 -22.38
CA GLN A 94 26.74 13.46 -21.92
C GLN A 94 25.65 14.23 -22.68
N ALA A 95 24.76 13.49 -23.35
CA ALA A 95 23.64 14.03 -24.10
C ALA A 95 22.34 13.96 -23.29
N SER A 96 22.18 12.92 -22.48
CA SER A 96 21.09 12.75 -21.52
C SER A 96 21.63 12.03 -20.29
N PRO A 97 21.45 12.58 -19.07
CA PRO A 97 22.00 12.02 -17.84
C PRO A 97 21.33 10.71 -17.38
N GLY A 98 20.18 10.35 -17.94
CA GLY A 98 19.39 9.19 -17.50
C GLY A 98 18.51 9.48 -16.28
N THR A 99 17.97 8.42 -15.68
CA THR A 99 17.10 8.51 -14.50
C THR A 99 17.90 8.27 -13.22
N PHE A 100 17.75 9.17 -12.25
CA PHE A 100 18.38 9.06 -10.92
C PHE A 100 17.39 8.70 -9.82
N GLN A 101 16.14 9.17 -9.93
CA GLN A 101 15.14 9.01 -8.89
C GLN A 101 14.73 7.54 -8.74
N GLY A 102 14.74 7.05 -7.50
CA GLY A 102 14.44 5.66 -7.19
C GLY A 102 15.62 4.69 -7.40
N THR A 103 16.79 5.19 -7.77
CA THR A 103 18.01 4.39 -8.01
C THR A 103 18.97 4.50 -6.83
N ILE A 104 19.85 3.53 -6.66
CA ILE A 104 20.98 3.58 -5.72
C ILE A 104 22.10 4.39 -6.35
N THR A 105 22.43 5.53 -5.76
CA THR A 105 23.61 6.32 -6.14
C THR A 105 24.86 5.71 -5.50
N LEU A 106 25.66 5.02 -6.31
CA LEU A 106 26.93 4.42 -5.93
C LEU A 106 28.08 5.32 -6.37
N GLU A 107 28.94 5.68 -5.42
CA GLU A 107 30.18 6.38 -5.72
C GLU A 107 31.11 5.51 -6.55
N TRP A 108 31.76 6.13 -7.54
CA TRP A 108 32.75 5.51 -8.39
C TRP A 108 33.92 6.47 -8.54
N ASN A 109 35.14 5.95 -8.47
CA ASN A 109 36.32 6.74 -8.80
C ASN A 109 37.30 5.89 -9.62
N GLY A 110 38.26 6.57 -10.26
CA GLY A 110 39.24 5.94 -11.14
C GLY A 110 40.32 5.12 -10.43
N TRP A 111 40.33 5.05 -9.10
CA TRP A 111 41.26 4.22 -8.35
C TRP A 111 41.00 2.74 -8.68
N PRO A 112 42.01 1.93 -9.05
CA PRO A 112 41.78 0.59 -9.58
C PRO A 112 40.93 -0.31 -8.69
N THR A 113 41.24 -0.42 -7.39
CA THR A 113 40.44 -1.23 -6.46
C THR A 113 39.03 -0.69 -6.26
N HIS A 114 38.87 0.63 -6.27
CA HIS A 114 37.57 1.27 -6.05
C HIS A 114 36.63 1.01 -7.21
N SER A 115 37.13 1.19 -8.44
CA SER A 115 36.38 0.92 -9.66
C SER A 115 35.97 -0.56 -9.75
N LEU A 116 36.84 -1.50 -9.35
CA LEU A 116 36.56 -2.94 -9.32
C LEU A 116 35.54 -3.32 -8.25
N THR A 117 35.71 -2.83 -7.03
CA THR A 117 34.81 -3.08 -5.90
C THR A 117 33.42 -2.51 -6.18
N SER A 118 33.35 -1.27 -6.67
CA SER A 118 32.11 -0.61 -7.07
C SER A 118 31.44 -1.32 -8.25
N SER A 119 32.19 -1.77 -9.25
CA SER A 119 31.62 -2.55 -10.37
C SER A 119 31.06 -3.90 -9.90
N THR A 120 31.75 -4.57 -8.99
CA THR A 120 31.30 -5.85 -8.41
C THR A 120 29.99 -5.67 -7.64
N MET A 121 29.91 -4.64 -6.80
CA MET A 121 28.69 -4.28 -6.08
C MET A 121 27.56 -3.92 -7.02
N ALA A 122 27.83 -3.10 -8.05
CA ALA A 122 26.83 -2.68 -9.01
C ALA A 122 26.23 -3.85 -9.80
N ILE A 123 27.03 -4.87 -10.17
CA ILE A 123 26.55 -6.09 -10.82
C ILE A 123 25.58 -6.82 -9.89
N LEU A 124 25.94 -7.04 -8.63
CA LEU A 124 25.09 -7.74 -7.67
C LEU A 124 23.80 -6.98 -7.37
N LEU A 125 23.88 -5.66 -7.16
CA LEU A 125 22.71 -4.80 -6.93
C LEU A 125 21.74 -4.84 -8.13
N GLN A 126 22.24 -4.65 -9.34
CA GLN A 126 21.40 -4.55 -10.54
C GLN A 126 20.90 -5.90 -11.04
N GLU A 127 21.80 -6.85 -11.21
CA GLU A 127 21.50 -8.08 -11.93
C GLU A 127 20.94 -9.19 -11.04
N VAL A 128 21.23 -9.14 -9.72
CA VAL A 128 20.82 -10.17 -8.75
C VAL A 128 19.71 -9.68 -7.84
N LEU A 129 19.94 -8.60 -7.09
CA LEU A 129 18.96 -8.07 -6.14
C LEU A 129 17.80 -7.36 -6.86
N GLY A 130 18.12 -6.60 -7.91
CA GLY A 130 17.14 -5.85 -8.71
C GLY A 130 16.97 -4.40 -8.28
N TYR A 131 18.04 -3.73 -7.84
CA TYR A 131 18.07 -2.29 -7.67
C TYR A 131 18.79 -1.64 -8.84
N ASP A 132 18.18 -0.63 -9.43
CA ASP A 132 18.87 0.19 -10.41
C ASP A 132 19.98 1.02 -9.75
N VAL A 133 21.17 1.05 -10.35
CA VAL A 133 22.32 1.81 -9.84
C VAL A 133 22.62 2.99 -10.75
N THR A 134 22.83 4.16 -10.14
CA THR A 134 23.40 5.37 -10.74
C THR A 134 24.85 5.50 -10.26
N PHE A 135 25.79 5.72 -11.17
CA PHE A 135 27.19 5.95 -10.80
C PHE A 135 27.48 7.44 -10.63
N PHE A 136 27.92 7.82 -9.44
CA PHE A 136 28.43 9.16 -9.16
C PHE A 136 29.95 9.15 -9.20
N GLN A 137 30.52 9.69 -10.27
CA GLN A 137 31.96 9.81 -10.45
C GLN A 137 32.48 11.04 -9.73
N THR A 138 33.37 10.83 -8.77
CA THR A 138 34.02 11.91 -8.02
C THR A 138 35.44 11.54 -7.63
N GLY A 139 36.36 12.51 -7.69
CA GLY A 139 37.76 12.31 -7.29
C GLY A 139 38.00 12.40 -5.78
N SER A 140 37.02 12.87 -4.99
CA SER A 140 37.21 13.17 -3.56
C SER A 140 36.47 12.19 -2.65
N ALA A 141 37.24 11.34 -1.97
CA ALA A 141 36.74 10.48 -0.88
C ALA A 141 36.57 11.23 0.46
N LEU A 142 37.03 12.49 0.57
CA LEU A 142 37.01 13.26 1.83
C LEU A 142 35.59 13.56 2.31
N HIS A 143 34.66 13.86 1.40
CA HIS A 143 33.29 14.28 1.72
C HIS A 143 32.26 13.15 1.52
N ALA A 144 32.69 11.88 1.54
CA ALA A 144 31.79 10.75 1.30
C ALA A 144 30.61 10.71 2.28
N THR A 145 30.86 10.86 3.59
CA THR A 145 29.77 10.85 4.58
C THR A 145 28.89 12.09 4.52
N GLN A 146 29.44 13.25 4.13
CA GLN A 146 28.66 14.46 3.88
C GLN A 146 27.68 14.28 2.71
N ARG A 147 28.11 13.65 1.62
CA ARG A 147 27.23 13.29 0.49
C ARG A 147 26.17 12.23 0.85
N MET A 148 26.42 11.44 1.90
CA MET A 148 25.47 10.48 2.44
C MET A 148 24.54 11.08 3.51
N SER A 149 24.76 12.32 3.95
CA SER A 149 23.92 13.01 4.94
C SER A 149 22.73 13.73 4.31
N ALA A 150 21.80 14.22 5.12
CA ALA A 150 20.71 15.11 4.71
C ALA A 150 21.15 16.58 4.53
N GLU A 151 22.44 16.88 4.76
CA GLU A 151 22.98 18.23 4.77
C GLU A 151 24.00 18.48 3.64
N ALA A 152 24.26 19.76 3.38
CA ALA A 152 25.32 20.23 2.47
C ALA A 152 25.32 19.48 1.12
N THR A 153 26.44 18.84 0.75
CA THR A 153 26.58 18.14 -0.53
C THR A 153 25.63 16.94 -0.65
N GLY A 154 25.09 16.41 0.45
CA GLY A 154 24.07 15.36 0.40
C GLY A 154 22.72 15.81 -0.16
N GLN A 155 22.45 17.13 -0.19
CA GLN A 155 21.30 17.72 -0.90
C GLN A 155 21.58 17.97 -2.39
N CYS A 156 22.85 18.00 -2.79
CA CYS A 156 23.30 18.18 -4.17
C CYS A 156 23.46 16.84 -4.88
N THR A 157 24.14 15.89 -4.24
CA THR A 157 24.42 14.55 -4.77
C THR A 157 24.06 13.53 -3.69
N PRO A 158 22.76 13.17 -3.55
CA PRO A 158 22.33 12.15 -2.60
C PRO A 158 23.02 10.80 -2.85
N THR A 159 24.19 10.60 -2.24
CA THR A 159 24.96 9.36 -2.35
C THR A 159 24.39 8.35 -1.37
N HIS A 160 24.28 7.11 -1.81
CA HIS A 160 23.80 6.00 -1.00
C HIS A 160 24.92 5.11 -0.51
N ILE A 161 25.91 4.82 -1.37
CA ILE A 161 26.97 3.85 -1.06
C ILE A 161 28.31 4.34 -1.62
N ASN A 162 29.38 4.15 -0.85
CA ASN A 162 30.75 4.12 -1.32
C ASN A 162 31.36 2.77 -0.90
N ALA A 163 31.75 1.98 -1.90
CA ALA A 163 32.20 0.60 -1.70
C ALA A 163 33.63 0.48 -1.13
N GLU A 164 34.42 1.55 -1.13
CA GLU A 164 35.80 1.56 -0.64
C GLU A 164 36.25 2.95 -0.20
N ILE A 165 36.62 3.07 1.07
CA ILE A 165 37.20 4.28 1.65
C ILE A 165 38.44 3.91 2.47
N TRP A 166 39.54 4.57 2.15
CA TRP A 166 40.75 4.68 3.00
C TRP A 166 40.43 5.67 4.12
N ALA A 167 40.02 5.12 5.27
CA ALA A 167 39.35 5.88 6.32
C ALA A 167 40.34 6.50 7.30
N ALA A 168 41.49 5.87 7.55
CA ALA A 168 42.40 6.23 8.65
C ALA A 168 42.80 7.72 8.63
N SER A 169 43.24 8.24 7.49
CA SER A 169 43.63 9.65 7.33
C SER A 169 42.44 10.62 7.19
N LYS A 170 41.21 10.11 7.11
CA LYS A 170 39.98 10.91 6.84
C LYS A 170 38.97 10.85 7.99
N LEU A 171 39.26 10.10 9.06
CA LEU A 171 38.31 9.82 10.15
C LEU A 171 37.66 11.07 10.74
N GLN A 172 38.42 12.15 10.95
CA GLN A 172 37.87 13.40 11.50
C GLN A 172 36.76 13.96 10.61
N VAL A 173 37.00 14.07 9.30
CA VAL A 173 36.00 14.58 8.34
C VAL A 173 34.84 13.61 8.18
N LEU A 174 35.13 12.30 8.09
CA LEU A 174 34.10 11.27 7.96
C LEU A 174 33.17 11.24 9.19
N SER A 175 33.71 11.48 10.39
CA SER A 175 32.98 11.41 11.66
C SER A 175 31.94 12.53 11.86
N ILE A 176 32.03 13.64 11.13
CA ILE A 176 31.11 14.78 11.24
C ILE A 176 29.66 14.34 11.00
N TYR A 177 29.46 13.43 10.03
CA TYR A 177 28.14 12.93 9.61
C TYR A 177 27.92 11.45 9.99
N ALA A 178 28.64 10.94 10.99
CA ALA A 178 28.59 9.53 11.38
C ALA A 178 27.21 9.09 11.91
N ASN A 179 26.39 10.03 12.40
CA ASN A 179 25.01 9.77 12.83
C ASN A 179 24.07 9.39 11.66
N GLU A 180 24.42 9.74 10.43
CA GLU A 180 23.62 9.51 9.23
C GLU A 180 24.24 8.49 8.28
N THR A 181 25.35 7.87 8.68
CA THR A 181 26.03 6.84 7.89
C THR A 181 26.31 5.60 8.70
N SER A 182 26.33 4.46 8.02
CA SER A 182 26.78 3.18 8.54
C SER A 182 28.09 2.77 7.86
N VAL A 183 28.93 2.06 8.60
CA VAL A 183 30.28 1.66 8.15
C VAL A 183 30.51 0.17 8.38
N ASN A 184 31.03 -0.50 7.35
CA ASN A 184 31.45 -1.90 7.39
C ASN A 184 32.88 -2.05 6.87
N SER A 185 33.48 -3.21 7.11
CA SER A 185 34.68 -3.63 6.37
C SER A 185 34.28 -3.96 4.93
N ASN A 186 35.09 -3.58 3.94
CA ASN A 186 34.89 -4.03 2.57
C ASN A 186 35.56 -5.38 2.26
N GLY A 187 36.27 -5.97 3.24
CA GLY A 187 36.82 -7.32 3.20
C GLY A 187 38.33 -7.44 2.98
N TYR A 188 39.02 -6.35 2.63
CA TYR A 188 40.47 -6.36 2.39
C TYR A 188 41.14 -5.13 2.98
N VAL A 189 42.48 -5.11 2.93
CA VAL A 189 43.30 -4.09 3.58
C VAL A 189 44.02 -3.22 2.56
N GLY A 190 44.33 -2.00 2.97
CA GLY A 190 45.19 -1.07 2.27
C GLY A 190 46.39 -0.70 3.15
N GLN A 191 47.54 -0.45 2.52
CA GLN A 191 48.71 0.07 3.20
C GLN A 191 49.53 0.94 2.24
N ALA A 192 49.78 2.18 2.63
CA ALA A 192 50.77 3.02 1.96
C ALA A 192 52.20 2.64 2.38
N GLY A 193 53.19 3.04 1.60
CA GLY A 193 54.56 2.65 1.89
C GLY A 193 55.61 3.44 1.14
N TRP A 194 56.84 3.25 1.60
CA TRP A 194 58.05 3.67 0.92
C TRP A 194 58.65 2.46 0.21
N PHE A 195 59.04 2.61 -1.04
CA PHE A 195 59.46 1.50 -1.89
C PHE A 195 60.71 1.87 -2.69
N THR A 196 61.43 0.86 -3.16
CA THR A 196 62.50 0.93 -4.16
C THR A 196 62.41 -0.26 -5.10
N LEU A 197 63.28 -0.33 -6.11
CA LEU A 197 63.36 -1.49 -6.99
C LEU A 197 64.08 -2.65 -6.29
N THR A 198 63.61 -3.88 -6.47
CA THR A 198 64.31 -5.09 -6.03
C THR A 198 65.73 -5.15 -6.59
N ALA A 199 65.92 -4.65 -7.81
CA ALA A 199 67.24 -4.51 -8.43
C ALA A 199 68.16 -3.57 -7.62
N ASN A 200 67.64 -2.45 -7.10
CA ASN A 200 68.41 -1.53 -6.26
C ASN A 200 68.81 -2.16 -4.92
N LEU A 201 67.92 -2.96 -4.31
CA LEU A 201 68.25 -3.75 -3.12
C LEU A 201 69.36 -4.77 -3.41
N ASN A 202 69.18 -5.58 -4.45
CA ASN A 202 70.15 -6.60 -4.84
C ASN A 202 71.53 -5.99 -5.14
N GLU A 203 71.56 -4.78 -5.69
CA GLU A 203 72.79 -4.06 -5.96
C GLU A 203 73.48 -3.58 -4.67
N ALA A 204 72.73 -2.99 -3.75
CA ALA A 204 73.24 -2.55 -2.45
C ALA A 204 73.77 -3.72 -1.59
N LEU A 205 73.15 -4.91 -1.70
CA LEU A 205 73.59 -6.12 -1.00
C LEU A 205 74.94 -6.67 -1.48
N LYS A 206 75.41 -6.30 -2.69
CA LYS A 206 76.75 -6.68 -3.18
C LYS A 206 77.87 -5.93 -2.46
N GLY A 207 77.56 -4.80 -1.82
CA GLY A 207 78.55 -3.97 -1.13
C GLY A 207 79.69 -3.53 -2.06
N PRO A 208 80.97 -3.75 -1.70
CA PRO A 208 82.11 -3.36 -2.54
C PRO A 208 82.11 -3.97 -3.95
N SER A 209 81.36 -5.05 -4.18
CA SER A 209 81.23 -5.70 -5.50
C SER A 209 80.07 -5.15 -6.34
N ALA A 210 79.41 -4.07 -5.90
CA ALA A 210 78.38 -3.40 -6.69
C ALA A 210 78.96 -2.79 -7.98
N THR A 211 78.26 -3.00 -9.08
CA THR A 211 78.50 -2.36 -10.38
C THR A 211 77.84 -0.99 -10.49
N GLN A 212 76.88 -0.68 -9.61
CA GLN A 212 76.28 0.65 -9.50
C GLN A 212 76.34 1.18 -8.06
N GLY A 213 76.85 2.40 -7.92
CA GLY A 213 77.09 2.99 -6.59
C GLY A 213 78.46 2.66 -6.03
N THR A 214 78.75 3.19 -4.85
CA THR A 214 80.01 2.93 -4.14
C THR A 214 79.64 2.64 -2.69
N PHE A 215 79.81 1.40 -2.28
CA PHE A 215 79.42 0.92 -0.96
C PHE A 215 80.62 0.35 -0.21
N GLN A 216 80.81 0.77 1.04
CA GLN A 216 81.89 0.26 1.89
C GLN A 216 81.64 -1.17 2.39
N ARG A 217 80.37 -1.59 2.45
CA ARG A 217 79.91 -2.92 2.87
C ARG A 217 78.58 -3.23 2.18
N ALA A 218 78.06 -4.44 2.36
CA ALA A 218 76.70 -4.75 1.96
C ALA A 218 75.69 -3.91 2.78
N TYR A 219 74.68 -3.36 2.10
CA TYR A 219 73.59 -2.58 2.70
C TYR A 219 72.23 -3.17 2.33
N SER A 220 71.30 -3.15 3.30
CA SER A 220 69.91 -3.53 3.10
C SER A 220 69.10 -2.28 2.76
N ALA A 221 68.94 -1.98 1.47
CA ALA A 221 68.23 -0.77 1.01
C ALA A 221 66.72 -0.80 1.32
N ASP A 222 66.20 -1.93 1.80
CA ASP A 222 64.84 -2.18 2.27
C ASP A 222 64.64 -1.89 3.77
N PHE A 223 65.66 -1.36 4.47
CA PHE A 223 65.57 -1.01 5.88
C PHE A 223 66.05 0.41 6.16
N TRP A 224 65.16 1.25 6.72
CA TRP A 224 65.39 2.69 6.89
C TRP A 224 66.69 3.04 7.65
N HIS A 225 67.07 2.24 8.64
CA HIS A 225 68.22 2.54 9.51
C HIS A 225 69.55 2.42 8.74
N GLU A 226 69.59 1.77 7.58
CA GLU A 226 70.79 1.75 6.74
C GLU A 226 71.06 3.13 6.10
N PHE A 227 70.02 3.96 5.89
CA PHE A 227 70.14 5.30 5.32
C PHE A 227 70.73 6.34 6.29
N THR A 228 70.77 6.03 7.59
CA THR A 228 71.30 6.92 8.64
C THR A 228 72.68 6.50 9.14
N ARG A 229 73.11 5.27 8.83
CA ARG A 229 74.41 4.73 9.27
C ARG A 229 75.60 5.26 8.46
N SER A 230 75.38 5.57 7.19
CA SER A 230 76.39 6.13 6.29
C SER A 230 75.73 6.94 5.18
N HIS A 231 76.53 7.65 4.39
CA HIS A 231 76.04 8.41 3.23
C HIS A 231 75.94 7.56 1.96
N ASP A 232 76.35 6.28 1.99
CA ASP A 232 76.47 5.45 0.79
C ASP A 232 75.11 5.23 0.11
N LEU A 233 74.05 4.90 0.86
CA LEU A 233 72.70 4.74 0.32
C LEU A 233 72.09 6.09 -0.12
N VAL A 234 72.32 7.17 0.64
CA VAL A 234 71.84 8.51 0.26
C VAL A 234 72.48 8.96 -1.07
N ASN A 235 73.79 8.70 -1.24
CA ASN A 235 74.51 8.93 -2.49
C ASN A 235 74.00 8.01 -3.61
N PHE A 236 73.68 6.76 -3.28
CA PHE A 236 73.17 5.78 -4.23
C PHE A 236 71.85 6.23 -4.85
N PHE A 237 70.94 6.82 -4.06
CA PHE A 237 69.65 7.36 -4.49
C PHE A 237 69.64 8.89 -4.66
N SER A 238 70.82 9.49 -4.85
CA SER A 238 70.99 10.95 -4.86
C SER A 238 70.19 11.66 -5.94
N ILE A 239 69.88 12.93 -5.69
CA ILE A 239 69.22 13.82 -6.64
C ILE A 239 69.92 13.88 -8.01
N ALA A 240 71.24 13.74 -8.05
CA ALA A 240 72.02 13.74 -9.29
C ALA A 240 71.72 12.54 -10.22
N LYS A 241 71.18 11.45 -9.68
CA LYS A 241 70.80 10.25 -10.44
C LYS A 241 69.33 10.22 -10.82
N ALA A 242 68.51 11.06 -10.19
CA ALA A 242 67.08 11.13 -10.46
C ALA A 242 66.81 11.90 -11.77
N ASN A 243 65.79 11.46 -12.52
CA ASN A 243 65.28 12.21 -13.67
C ASN A 243 64.31 13.29 -13.18
N MET A 244 64.86 14.43 -12.71
CA MET A 244 64.11 15.49 -12.04
C MET A 244 62.84 15.94 -12.78
N PRO A 245 62.84 16.15 -14.11
CA PRO A 245 61.62 16.48 -14.85
C PRO A 245 60.47 15.45 -14.75
N LEU A 246 60.76 14.17 -14.48
CA LEU A 246 59.75 13.13 -14.30
C LEU A 246 59.24 13.03 -12.85
N VAL A 247 60.06 13.37 -11.86
CA VAL A 247 59.71 13.24 -10.44
C VAL A 247 59.22 14.55 -9.82
N ALA A 248 59.53 15.71 -10.42
CA ALA A 248 59.20 17.02 -9.87
C ALA A 248 58.41 17.86 -10.88
N MET A 249 57.12 18.02 -10.64
CA MET A 249 56.23 18.86 -11.42
C MET A 249 55.70 20.01 -10.56
N PRO A 250 56.13 21.26 -10.79
CA PRO A 250 55.69 22.42 -10.00
C PRO A 250 54.17 22.63 -9.99
N ARG A 251 53.46 22.14 -11.00
CA ARG A 251 51.99 22.18 -11.05
C ARG A 251 51.33 21.26 -10.01
N VAL A 252 51.98 20.15 -9.67
CA VAL A 252 51.45 19.15 -8.70
C VAL A 252 51.73 19.59 -7.28
N CYS A 253 52.94 20.11 -7.00
CA CYS A 253 53.26 20.74 -5.72
C CYS A 253 53.78 22.18 -5.92
N PRO A 254 52.89 23.18 -5.95
CA PRO A 254 53.26 24.58 -6.08
C PRO A 254 54.10 25.09 -4.92
N ASN A 255 54.87 26.14 -5.15
CA ASN A 255 55.70 26.76 -4.12
C ASN A 255 54.87 27.16 -2.89
N GLY A 256 55.34 26.79 -1.70
CA GLY A 256 54.65 27.04 -0.43
C GLY A 256 53.59 26.01 -0.04
N THR A 257 53.22 25.09 -0.94
CA THR A 257 52.30 23.98 -0.62
C THR A 257 53.09 22.83 -0.02
N MET A 258 52.75 22.34 1.18
CA MET A 258 53.47 21.23 1.87
C MET A 258 55.00 21.43 1.94
N GLY A 259 55.43 22.68 2.10
CA GLY A 259 56.84 23.07 2.10
C GLY A 259 57.54 22.87 0.77
N CYS A 260 56.84 22.83 -0.37
CA CYS A 260 57.44 22.64 -1.67
C CYS A 260 58.10 23.92 -2.21
N GLN A 261 59.17 23.71 -2.98
CA GLN A 261 59.82 24.66 -3.87
C GLN A 261 60.18 23.92 -5.17
N ASN A 262 59.73 24.44 -6.31
CA ASN A 262 59.91 23.86 -7.65
C ASN A 262 59.45 22.39 -7.75
N GLY A 263 58.32 22.05 -7.12
CA GLY A 263 57.76 20.70 -7.18
C GLY A 263 58.32 19.70 -6.18
N CYS A 264 59.28 20.08 -5.32
CA CYS A 264 59.80 19.22 -4.26
C CYS A 264 59.80 19.93 -2.89
N SER A 265 59.59 19.19 -1.81
CA SER A 265 59.96 19.59 -0.46
C SER A 265 61.22 18.83 0.00
N LYS A 266 61.83 19.21 1.13
CA LYS A 266 63.02 18.52 1.64
C LYS A 266 63.06 18.45 3.15
N THR A 267 63.77 17.47 3.70
CA THR A 267 63.98 17.32 5.14
C THR A 267 64.98 18.35 5.68
N TYR A 268 64.91 18.65 6.98
CA TYR A 268 65.96 19.45 7.63
C TYR A 268 67.34 18.77 7.57
N ALA A 269 67.38 17.44 7.69
CA ALA A 269 68.59 16.66 7.48
C ALA A 269 69.20 16.88 6.09
N CYS A 270 68.37 17.09 5.05
CA CYS A 270 68.85 17.47 3.72
C CYS A 270 69.47 18.87 3.70
N THR A 271 68.84 19.86 4.35
CA THR A 271 69.41 21.21 4.48
C THR A 271 70.79 21.18 5.15
N VAL A 272 70.95 20.40 6.21
CA VAL A 272 72.23 20.23 6.92
C VAL A 272 73.24 19.49 6.05
N ALA A 273 72.82 18.45 5.32
CA ALA A 273 73.69 17.71 4.40
C ALA A 273 74.25 18.63 3.30
N GLU A 274 73.41 19.45 2.66
CA GLU A 274 73.83 20.39 1.62
C GLU A 274 74.79 21.45 2.14
N GLN A 275 74.58 21.96 3.37
CA GLN A 275 75.51 22.87 4.03
C GLN A 275 76.89 22.24 4.27
N ASN A 276 76.94 20.92 4.42
CA ASN A 276 78.16 20.13 4.58
C ASN A 276 78.72 19.59 3.24
N ASN A 277 78.26 20.10 2.09
CA ASN A 277 78.61 19.61 0.75
C ASN A 277 78.30 18.12 0.52
N GLN A 278 77.29 17.59 1.20
CA GLN A 278 76.74 16.25 1.00
C GLN A 278 75.47 16.32 0.14
N THR A 279 75.09 15.21 -0.47
CA THR A 279 73.87 15.13 -1.28
C THR A 279 72.67 14.64 -0.47
N CYS A 280 71.48 14.76 -1.06
CA CYS A 280 70.25 14.21 -0.53
C CYS A 280 69.68 13.20 -1.51
N MET A 281 68.97 12.20 -0.98
CA MET A 281 68.27 11.24 -1.82
C MET A 281 66.94 11.78 -2.33
N VAL A 282 66.38 11.18 -3.38
CA VAL A 282 65.05 11.51 -3.89
C VAL A 282 64.04 10.42 -3.54
N VAL A 283 62.90 10.87 -3.02
CA VAL A 283 61.68 10.09 -2.87
C VAL A 283 60.67 10.67 -3.86
N ALA A 284 60.35 9.90 -4.90
CA ALA A 284 59.30 10.27 -5.85
C ALA A 284 57.93 10.07 -5.21
N MET A 285 57.09 11.10 -5.26
CA MET A 285 55.80 11.18 -4.59
C MET A 285 54.68 11.32 -5.64
N MET A 286 53.49 10.80 -5.32
CA MET A 286 52.28 10.97 -6.13
C MET A 286 51.71 12.38 -5.98
N ASP A 287 50.59 12.51 -5.29
CA ASP A 287 49.94 13.77 -4.96
C ASP A 287 50.21 14.12 -3.48
N PRO A 288 50.52 15.39 -3.14
CA PRO A 288 50.74 15.81 -1.77
C PRO A 288 49.52 15.63 -0.83
N LEU A 289 48.31 15.44 -1.36
CA LEU A 289 47.07 15.33 -0.59
C LEU A 289 46.64 13.90 -0.25
N TYR A 290 47.27 12.85 -0.81
CA TYR A 290 46.84 11.45 -0.56
C TYR A 290 47.11 10.99 0.89
N ASP A 291 48.33 11.19 1.39
CA ASP A 291 48.71 11.00 2.80
C ASP A 291 49.52 12.20 3.26
N PRO A 292 48.86 13.34 3.54
CA PRO A 292 49.53 14.62 3.64
C PRO A 292 50.54 14.65 4.78
N GLY A 293 51.81 14.77 4.41
CA GLY A 293 52.94 14.95 5.32
C GLY A 293 53.35 13.71 6.10
N PHE A 294 52.67 12.56 5.91
CA PHE A 294 52.94 11.36 6.71
C PHE A 294 54.33 10.79 6.40
N LEU A 295 54.59 10.38 5.15
CA LEU A 295 55.89 9.82 4.77
C LEU A 295 57.01 10.86 4.94
N GLN A 296 56.72 12.11 4.59
CA GLN A 296 57.69 13.19 4.69
C GLN A 296 58.16 13.39 6.14
N ALA A 297 57.23 13.42 7.09
CA ALA A 297 57.54 13.48 8.51
C ALA A 297 58.26 12.22 8.99
N SER A 298 57.81 11.02 8.59
CA SER A 298 58.46 9.76 8.95
C SER A 298 59.94 9.76 8.56
N ILE A 299 60.27 10.18 7.34
CA ILE A 299 61.64 10.23 6.84
C ILE A 299 62.43 11.38 7.50
N ALA A 300 61.82 12.56 7.68
CA ALA A 300 62.45 13.70 8.32
C ALA A 300 62.83 13.43 9.80
N ASN A 301 61.90 12.88 10.58
CA ASN A 301 62.08 12.62 12.01
C ASN A 301 62.98 11.41 12.29
N ASN A 302 63.22 10.56 11.28
CA ASN A 302 64.27 9.54 11.32
C ASN A 302 65.63 10.07 10.81
N ASN A 303 65.78 11.38 10.61
CA ASN A 303 67.01 12.06 10.21
C ASN A 303 67.60 11.60 8.86
N ILE A 304 66.75 11.23 7.90
CA ILE A 304 67.20 10.84 6.56
C ILE A 304 67.26 12.09 5.66
N PRO A 305 68.41 12.42 5.03
CA PRO A 305 68.54 13.54 4.10
C PRO A 305 67.83 13.26 2.77
N ALA A 306 66.62 13.79 2.59
CA ALA A 306 65.78 13.48 1.44
C ALA A 306 65.03 14.67 0.85
N TYR A 307 64.82 14.62 -0.46
CA TYR A 307 63.87 15.39 -1.25
C TYR A 307 62.60 14.57 -1.47
N PHE A 308 61.44 15.20 -1.32
CA PHE A 308 60.13 14.64 -1.68
C PHE A 308 59.62 15.38 -2.91
N CYS A 309 59.70 14.75 -4.07
CA CYS A 309 59.36 15.39 -5.35
C CYS A 309 58.05 14.83 -5.88
N PHE A 310 57.12 15.71 -6.25
CA PHE A 310 55.75 15.33 -6.62
C PHE A 310 55.53 15.43 -8.12
N SER A 311 55.05 14.35 -8.74
CA SER A 311 54.69 14.32 -10.16
C SER A 311 53.30 13.74 -10.46
N GLY A 312 52.49 13.51 -9.42
CA GLY A 312 51.15 12.94 -9.54
C GLY A 312 51.18 11.42 -9.64
N TYR A 313 50.00 10.79 -9.65
CA TYR A 313 49.86 9.34 -9.67
C TYR A 313 50.59 8.69 -10.87
N ASP A 314 50.19 9.06 -12.10
CA ASP A 314 50.80 8.52 -13.32
C ASP A 314 52.26 8.98 -13.49
N GLY A 315 52.56 10.22 -13.12
CA GLY A 315 53.91 10.78 -13.25
C GLY A 315 54.94 10.05 -12.39
N MET A 316 54.56 9.71 -11.16
CA MET A 316 55.43 8.96 -10.26
C MET A 316 55.63 7.53 -10.77
N GLN A 317 54.56 6.83 -11.17
CA GLN A 317 54.68 5.48 -11.74
C GLN A 317 55.56 5.47 -12.99
N ASN A 318 55.41 6.44 -13.89
CA ASN A 318 56.26 6.60 -15.06
C ASN A 318 57.74 6.83 -14.69
N ALA A 319 58.02 7.58 -13.62
CA ALA A 319 59.39 7.76 -13.14
C ALA A 319 60.02 6.46 -12.62
N VAL A 320 59.23 5.61 -11.95
CA VAL A 320 59.68 4.28 -11.49
C VAL A 320 59.95 3.35 -12.68
N VAL A 321 59.07 3.33 -13.67
CA VAL A 321 59.24 2.53 -14.89
C VAL A 321 60.45 3.01 -15.70
N ASP A 322 60.65 4.32 -15.82
CA ASP A 322 61.84 4.90 -16.46
C ASP A 322 63.12 4.51 -15.73
N ALA A 323 63.15 4.60 -14.39
CA ALA A 323 64.28 4.17 -13.59
C ALA A 323 64.58 2.67 -13.78
N MET A 324 63.54 1.83 -13.82
CA MET A 324 63.67 0.40 -14.09
C MET A 324 64.24 0.13 -15.49
N THR A 325 63.75 0.83 -16.51
CA THR A 325 64.16 0.66 -17.92
C THR A 325 65.60 1.12 -18.15
N ARG A 326 66.02 2.20 -17.49
CA ARG A 326 67.39 2.74 -17.60
C ARG A 326 68.38 2.09 -16.62
N ASN A 327 67.96 1.06 -15.89
CA ASN A 327 68.74 0.42 -14.82
C ASN A 327 69.32 1.48 -13.85
N SER A 328 68.46 2.37 -13.38
CA SER A 328 68.79 3.49 -12.50
C SER A 328 68.29 3.24 -11.08
N THR A 329 68.40 4.24 -10.21
CA THR A 329 68.08 4.17 -8.78
C THR A 329 66.93 5.09 -8.45
N ILE A 330 65.91 4.58 -7.76
CA ILE A 330 64.79 5.38 -7.30
C ILE A 330 64.24 4.86 -5.97
N THR A 331 63.77 5.77 -5.13
CA THR A 331 62.84 5.43 -4.06
C THR A 331 61.56 6.22 -4.27
N PHE A 332 60.43 5.67 -3.85
CA PHE A 332 59.13 6.25 -4.16
C PHE A 332 58.07 5.88 -3.13
N TYR A 333 57.04 6.72 -3.05
CA TYR A 333 55.84 6.50 -2.25
C TYR A 333 54.77 5.84 -3.11
N HIS A 334 54.18 4.74 -2.63
CA HIS A 334 53.05 4.09 -3.30
C HIS A 334 52.10 3.46 -2.28
N CYS A 335 50.91 3.04 -2.75
CA CYS A 335 49.91 2.31 -1.96
C CYS A 335 49.71 0.90 -2.49
N GLU A 336 49.48 -0.05 -1.60
CA GLU A 336 49.06 -1.42 -1.89
C GLU A 336 47.68 -1.68 -1.26
N PRO A 337 46.79 -2.47 -1.90
CA PRO A 337 46.93 -3.07 -3.23
C PRO A 337 46.69 -2.04 -4.33
N ASP A 338 47.51 -2.09 -5.36
CA ASP A 338 47.33 -1.31 -6.58
C ASP A 338 47.81 -2.09 -7.81
N LEU A 339 47.26 -1.77 -8.98
CA LEU A 339 47.61 -2.37 -10.27
C LEU A 339 49.13 -2.39 -10.51
N PHE A 340 49.83 -1.31 -10.13
CA PHE A 340 51.26 -1.14 -10.34
C PHE A 340 52.09 -2.23 -9.64
N HIS A 341 51.72 -2.61 -8.43
CA HIS A 341 52.42 -3.65 -7.65
C HIS A 341 52.23 -5.05 -8.22
N LEU A 342 51.11 -5.30 -8.91
CA LEU A 342 50.87 -6.57 -9.60
C LEU A 342 51.55 -6.62 -10.97
N GLN A 343 51.53 -5.52 -11.72
CA GLN A 343 52.21 -5.44 -13.02
C GLN A 343 53.72 -5.65 -12.88
N TYR A 344 54.31 -5.14 -11.81
CA TYR A 344 55.74 -5.22 -11.51
C TYR A 344 56.02 -6.15 -10.32
N GLN A 345 55.24 -7.21 -10.17
CA GLN A 345 55.41 -8.17 -9.08
C GLN A 345 56.84 -8.74 -9.06
N GLY A 346 57.49 -8.68 -7.90
CA GLY A 346 58.88 -9.11 -7.73
C GLY A 346 59.94 -8.07 -8.14
N HIS A 347 59.56 -6.99 -8.80
CA HIS A 347 60.48 -5.89 -9.16
C HIS A 347 60.50 -4.74 -8.16
N LEU A 348 59.55 -4.68 -7.24
CA LEU A 348 59.44 -3.64 -6.22
C LEU A 348 59.64 -4.25 -4.83
N THR A 349 60.36 -3.53 -3.97
CA THR A 349 60.59 -3.90 -2.56
C THR A 349 60.22 -2.73 -1.65
N ARG A 350 59.47 -3.02 -0.58
CA ARG A 350 59.13 -2.04 0.45
C ARG A 350 60.34 -1.73 1.34
N ILE A 351 60.59 -0.46 1.59
CA ILE A 351 61.55 0.02 2.57
C ILE A 351 60.84 0.15 3.91
N ALA A 352 61.17 -0.72 4.85
CA ALA A 352 60.57 -0.73 6.17
C ALA A 352 61.07 0.47 6.99
N LEU A 353 60.13 1.29 7.48
CA LEU A 353 60.35 2.34 8.49
C LEU A 353 60.15 1.75 9.90
N PRO A 354 60.40 2.50 11.00
CA PRO A 354 60.11 2.00 12.34
C PRO A 354 58.68 1.50 12.44
N ARG A 355 58.46 0.34 13.08
CA ARG A 355 57.15 -0.31 13.12
C ARG A 355 56.04 0.65 13.53
N SER A 356 54.96 0.67 12.75
CA SER A 356 53.78 1.48 13.04
C SER A 356 53.20 1.15 14.42
N THR A 357 52.87 2.19 15.19
CA THR A 357 52.16 2.05 16.47
C THR A 357 50.95 3.01 16.49
N PRO A 358 49.76 2.55 16.91
CA PRO A 358 48.56 3.39 16.91
C PRO A 358 48.72 4.70 17.68
N LYS A 359 49.47 4.67 18.80
CA LYS A 359 49.74 5.86 19.62
C LYS A 359 50.48 6.95 18.85
N VAL A 360 51.49 6.58 18.04
CA VAL A 360 52.25 7.56 17.25
C VAL A 360 51.44 7.99 16.04
N VAL A 361 50.80 7.08 15.33
CA VAL A 361 49.95 7.40 14.17
C VAL A 361 48.86 8.43 14.53
N ALA A 362 48.24 8.30 15.70
CA ALA A 362 47.21 9.24 16.18
C ALA A 362 47.72 10.67 16.41
N THR A 363 49.03 10.91 16.42
CA THR A 363 49.64 12.23 16.60
C THR A 363 49.95 12.95 15.28
N ALA A 364 49.65 12.33 14.13
CA ALA A 364 49.86 12.95 12.83
C ALA A 364 49.12 14.29 12.71
N THR A 365 49.83 15.36 12.36
CA THR A 365 49.25 16.69 12.16
C THR A 365 48.67 16.89 10.77
N GLY A 366 48.97 15.98 9.83
CA GLY A 366 48.58 16.11 8.42
C GLY A 366 49.33 17.20 7.65
N GLY A 367 50.41 17.74 8.23
CA GLY A 367 51.23 18.80 7.64
C GLY A 367 52.66 18.35 7.37
N PHE A 368 53.33 19.08 6.48
CA PHE A 368 54.77 19.07 6.32
C PHE A 368 55.26 20.41 5.75
N GLY A 369 56.43 20.87 6.18
CA GLY A 369 56.99 22.14 5.73
C GLY A 369 56.29 23.38 6.30
N GLU A 370 55.61 23.22 7.44
CA GLU A 370 54.88 24.27 8.16
C GLU A 370 55.79 25.44 8.54
N ASN A 371 57.07 25.14 8.76
CA ASN A 371 58.11 26.11 9.08
C ASN A 371 58.91 26.58 7.86
N GLY A 372 58.46 26.27 6.64
CA GLY A 372 59.14 26.61 5.40
C GLY A 372 60.03 25.50 4.82
N TYR A 373 60.57 25.74 3.63
CA TYR A 373 61.34 24.76 2.85
C TYR A 373 62.62 24.32 3.56
N GLY A 374 62.74 23.03 3.83
CA GLY A 374 63.93 22.44 4.45
C GLY A 374 64.10 22.74 5.94
N ASN A 375 63.07 23.22 6.63
CA ASN A 375 63.08 23.40 8.08
C ASN A 375 62.48 22.18 8.82
N PRO A 376 62.73 22.03 10.13
CA PRO A 376 62.14 20.95 10.92
C PRO A 376 60.61 20.98 10.86
N THR A 377 59.98 19.80 10.71
CA THR A 377 58.52 19.69 10.73
C THR A 377 58.01 19.63 12.17
N THR A 378 56.80 20.14 12.39
CA THR A 378 56.07 19.98 13.66
C THR A 378 55.26 18.69 13.71
N ASN A 379 55.15 17.96 12.60
CA ASN A 379 54.47 16.67 12.54
C ASN A 379 55.33 15.61 13.25
N PRO A 380 54.88 15.00 14.36
CA PRO A 380 55.71 14.14 15.20
C PRO A 380 55.90 12.72 14.67
N ILE A 381 55.33 12.40 13.51
CA ILE A 381 55.34 11.03 12.96
C ILE A 381 56.75 10.59 12.61
N ASN A 382 57.18 9.45 13.15
CA ASN A 382 58.48 8.84 12.89
C ASN A 382 58.39 7.32 12.64
N VAL A 383 57.19 6.82 12.36
CA VAL A 383 56.90 5.40 12.15
C VAL A 383 56.39 5.14 10.74
N ASP A 384 56.34 3.88 10.37
CA ASP A 384 55.77 3.38 9.13
C ASP A 384 54.24 3.51 9.10
N PHE A 385 53.68 3.46 7.90
CA PHE A 385 52.24 3.45 7.68
C PHE A 385 51.59 2.22 8.33
N PRO A 386 50.49 2.41 9.06
CA PRO A 386 49.68 1.29 9.53
C PRO A 386 48.98 0.62 8.34
N GLN A 387 48.80 -0.69 8.42
CA GLN A 387 47.84 -1.39 7.57
C GLN A 387 46.43 -1.03 8.07
N GLU A 388 45.55 -0.62 7.16
CA GLU A 388 44.17 -0.28 7.48
C GLU A 388 43.17 -1.22 6.79
N ASN A 389 42.07 -1.52 7.49
CA ASN A 389 40.94 -2.22 6.88
C ASN A 389 40.13 -1.20 6.09
N LEU A 390 40.07 -1.38 4.77
CA LEU A 390 39.28 -0.49 3.93
C LEU A 390 37.79 -0.64 4.24
N LYS A 391 37.08 0.48 4.12
CA LYS A 391 35.72 0.60 4.63
C LYS A 391 34.70 0.75 3.51
N LEU A 392 33.57 0.10 3.69
CA LEU A 392 32.35 0.36 2.94
C LEU A 392 31.49 1.31 3.78
N TYR A 393 31.04 2.41 3.19
CA TYR A 393 30.12 3.35 3.83
C TYR A 393 28.80 3.38 3.07
N PHE A 394 27.70 3.49 3.81
CA PHE A 394 26.37 3.68 3.22
C PHE A 394 25.49 4.59 4.07
N ALA A 395 24.53 5.25 3.42
CA ALA A 395 23.62 6.21 4.06
C ALA A 395 22.57 5.48 4.92
N ASN A 396 22.27 6.01 6.10
CA ASN A 396 21.28 5.45 7.03
C ASN A 396 19.84 5.50 6.49
N VAL A 397 19.56 6.31 5.45
CA VAL A 397 18.28 6.29 4.74
C VAL A 397 17.97 4.91 4.15
N LEU A 398 18.99 4.08 3.90
CA LEU A 398 18.81 2.71 3.42
C LEU A 398 18.26 1.76 4.50
N ASN A 399 18.30 2.13 5.78
CA ASN A 399 17.89 1.26 6.89
C ASN A 399 16.41 0.87 6.88
N SER A 400 15.56 1.58 6.12
CA SER A 400 14.17 1.17 5.88
C SER A 400 14.05 -0.06 4.98
N ASP A 401 15.08 -0.36 4.20
CA ASP A 401 15.16 -1.53 3.32
C ASP A 401 16.08 -2.58 3.94
N THR A 402 15.50 -3.45 4.77
CA THR A 402 16.25 -4.49 5.49
C THR A 402 16.91 -5.50 4.53
N PHE A 403 16.31 -5.73 3.36
CA PHE A 403 16.85 -6.66 2.36
C PHE A 403 18.14 -6.13 1.75
N LEU A 404 18.16 -4.84 1.39
CA LEU A 404 19.36 -4.19 0.90
C LEU A 404 20.45 -4.08 1.97
N VAL A 405 20.10 -3.66 3.19
CA VAL A 405 21.08 -3.45 4.26
C VAL A 405 21.73 -4.77 4.70
N ASP A 406 20.98 -5.87 4.75
CA ASP A 406 21.56 -7.18 5.03
C ASP A 406 22.61 -7.59 3.97
N PHE A 407 22.35 -7.33 2.69
CA PHE A 407 23.34 -7.51 1.64
C PHE A 407 24.58 -6.62 1.85
N LEU A 408 24.41 -5.34 2.19
CA LEU A 408 25.52 -4.41 2.43
C LEU A 408 26.37 -4.80 3.66
N ASN A 409 25.76 -5.44 4.66
CA ASN A 409 26.45 -5.98 5.83
C ASN A 409 27.23 -7.26 5.54
N LYS A 410 26.82 -8.04 4.52
CA LYS A 410 27.48 -9.29 4.12
C LYS A 410 28.50 -9.09 2.98
N PHE A 411 28.35 -8.02 2.19
CA PHE A 411 29.23 -7.71 1.07
C PHE A 411 30.68 -7.53 1.54
N GLN A 412 31.58 -8.31 0.96
CA GLN A 412 33.01 -8.24 1.25
C GLN A 412 33.82 -8.87 0.12
N ILE A 413 34.94 -8.28 -0.25
CA ILE A 413 35.90 -8.85 -1.19
C ILE A 413 37.15 -9.23 -0.40
N ALA A 414 37.54 -10.51 -0.42
CA ALA A 414 38.73 -10.94 0.29
C ALA A 414 40.02 -10.40 -0.36
N GLN A 415 41.11 -10.31 0.40
CA GLN A 415 42.41 -9.84 -0.11
C GLN A 415 42.87 -10.58 -1.38
N ILE A 416 42.71 -11.91 -1.41
CA ILE A 416 43.09 -12.72 -2.58
C ILE A 416 42.21 -12.43 -3.79
N ASP A 417 40.94 -12.10 -3.56
CA ASP A 417 39.96 -11.82 -4.60
C ASP A 417 40.21 -10.46 -5.25
N ILE A 418 40.50 -9.41 -4.45
CA ILE A 418 40.83 -8.09 -5.00
C ILE A 418 42.16 -8.12 -5.77
N ASN A 419 43.15 -8.88 -5.32
CA ASN A 419 44.40 -9.08 -6.05
C ASN A 419 44.16 -9.78 -7.40
N GLY A 420 43.27 -10.80 -7.42
CA GLY A 420 42.86 -11.48 -8.64
C GLY A 420 42.09 -10.57 -9.61
N LEU A 421 41.20 -9.73 -9.07
CA LEU A 421 40.47 -8.70 -9.84
C LEU A 421 41.42 -7.69 -10.48
N LEU A 422 42.41 -7.20 -9.73
CA LEU A 422 43.43 -6.29 -10.26
C LEU A 422 44.29 -6.98 -11.33
N ALA A 423 44.72 -8.23 -11.13
CA ALA A 423 45.45 -8.99 -12.15
C ALA A 423 44.64 -9.15 -13.44
N ALA A 424 43.32 -9.41 -13.33
CA ALA A 424 42.43 -9.44 -14.48
C ALA A 424 42.32 -8.06 -15.15
N LEU A 425 42.25 -6.98 -14.36
CA LEU A 425 42.22 -5.61 -14.88
C LEU A 425 43.50 -5.27 -15.67
N VAL A 426 44.68 -5.72 -15.23
CA VAL A 426 45.95 -5.54 -16.00
C VAL A 426 45.80 -6.10 -17.41
N GLN A 427 45.30 -7.34 -17.52
CA GLN A 427 45.16 -8.02 -18.81
C GLN A 427 44.13 -7.35 -19.72
N LEU A 428 43.07 -6.77 -19.14
CA LEU A 428 41.99 -6.15 -19.89
C LEU A 428 42.28 -4.70 -20.30
N SER A 429 43.04 -3.96 -19.49
CA SER A 429 43.30 -2.53 -19.73
C SER A 429 44.14 -2.26 -20.98
N GLY A 430 44.87 -3.27 -21.47
CA GLY A 430 45.60 -3.21 -22.75
C GLY A 430 44.78 -3.58 -23.99
N ASN A 431 43.51 -3.97 -23.85
CA ASN A 431 42.70 -4.49 -24.94
C ASN A 431 41.64 -3.48 -25.43
N PRO A 432 41.81 -2.84 -26.60
CA PRO A 432 40.87 -1.85 -27.11
C PRO A 432 39.50 -2.42 -27.49
N ALA A 433 39.35 -3.75 -27.58
CA ALA A 433 38.07 -4.40 -27.82
C ALA A 433 37.17 -4.44 -26.57
N VAL A 434 37.72 -4.16 -25.37
CA VAL A 434 36.97 -4.18 -24.11
C VAL A 434 36.44 -2.79 -23.80
N THR A 435 35.12 -2.61 -23.87
CA THR A 435 34.48 -1.28 -23.69
C THR A 435 34.55 -0.78 -22.24
N ASN A 436 34.52 -1.66 -21.24
CA ASN A 436 34.61 -1.31 -19.82
C ASN A 436 35.39 -2.39 -19.05
N ALA A 437 36.71 -2.21 -18.92
CA ALA A 437 37.59 -3.20 -18.30
C ALA A 437 37.28 -3.49 -16.83
N PRO A 438 37.00 -2.50 -15.95
CA PRO A 438 36.58 -2.77 -14.57
C PRO A 438 35.32 -3.63 -14.48
N PHE A 439 34.31 -3.35 -15.29
CA PHE A 439 33.09 -4.17 -15.33
C PHE A 439 33.37 -5.58 -15.82
N THR A 440 34.16 -5.76 -16.88
CA THR A 440 34.48 -7.09 -17.40
C THR A 440 35.26 -7.93 -16.37
N ALA A 441 36.23 -7.34 -15.67
CA ALA A 441 36.96 -8.00 -14.59
C ALA A 441 36.02 -8.40 -13.45
N ALA A 442 35.20 -7.46 -12.96
CA ALA A 442 34.20 -7.69 -11.93
C ALA A 442 33.20 -8.78 -12.33
N CYS A 443 32.72 -8.74 -13.57
CA CYS A 443 31.78 -9.73 -14.09
C CYS A 443 32.37 -11.14 -14.13
N ASN A 444 33.59 -11.29 -14.62
CA ASN A 444 34.28 -12.57 -14.63
C ASN A 444 34.44 -13.12 -13.21
N TRP A 445 34.79 -12.25 -12.25
CA TRP A 445 34.89 -12.63 -10.85
C TRP A 445 33.52 -13.03 -10.26
N VAL A 446 32.46 -12.25 -10.50
CA VAL A 446 31.10 -12.59 -10.05
C VAL A 446 30.68 -13.94 -10.63
N LYS A 447 30.90 -14.19 -11.91
CA LYS A 447 30.58 -15.49 -12.54
C LYS A 447 31.32 -16.66 -11.90
N ALA A 448 32.61 -16.48 -11.61
CA ALA A 448 33.46 -17.52 -11.03
C ALA A 448 33.18 -17.77 -9.53
N ASN A 449 32.63 -16.80 -8.80
CA ASN A 449 32.51 -16.84 -7.34
C ASN A 449 31.06 -16.98 -6.84
N TYR A 450 30.16 -17.60 -7.61
CA TYR A 450 28.76 -17.86 -7.21
C TYR A 450 28.64 -18.44 -5.80
N GLY A 451 29.49 -19.40 -5.45
CA GLY A 451 29.50 -20.02 -4.11
C GLY A 451 29.76 -19.05 -2.96
N LYS A 452 30.49 -17.94 -3.21
CA LYS A 452 30.81 -16.92 -2.20
C LYS A 452 29.69 -15.92 -2.05
N TRP A 453 29.26 -15.27 -3.13
CA TRP A 453 28.31 -14.16 -3.03
C TRP A 453 26.85 -14.60 -2.88
N LYS A 454 26.50 -15.85 -3.21
CA LYS A 454 25.12 -16.34 -3.04
C LYS A 454 24.64 -16.29 -1.58
N SER A 455 25.56 -16.36 -0.61
CA SER A 455 25.25 -16.27 0.83
C SER A 455 25.11 -14.83 1.32
N TRP A 456 25.49 -13.85 0.50
CA TRP A 456 25.31 -12.43 0.81
C TRP A 456 23.92 -11.93 0.46
N VAL A 457 23.16 -12.69 -0.34
CA VAL A 457 21.82 -12.31 -0.81
C VAL A 457 20.78 -13.18 -0.14
N ASP A 458 20.01 -12.57 0.76
CA ASP A 458 18.91 -13.22 1.44
C ASP A 458 17.77 -13.58 0.48
N PRO A 459 17.00 -14.67 0.72
CA PRO A 459 15.85 -15.03 -0.11
C PRO A 459 14.78 -13.94 -0.12
N LEU A 460 14.10 -13.76 -1.26
CA LEU A 460 12.93 -12.88 -1.35
C LEU A 460 11.84 -13.28 -0.32
N PRO A 461 11.01 -12.33 0.15
CA PRO A 461 9.89 -12.64 1.04
C PRO A 461 8.91 -13.62 0.39
N LEU A 462 8.16 -14.37 1.22
CA LEU A 462 7.08 -15.23 0.73
C LEU A 462 5.95 -14.37 0.15
N CYS A 463 5.37 -14.81 -0.96
CA CYS A 463 4.23 -14.13 -1.56
C CYS A 463 2.99 -14.27 -0.68
N THR A 464 2.34 -13.14 -0.44
CA THR A 464 1.13 -13.02 0.37
C THR A 464 0.15 -12.07 -0.30
N LEU A 465 -1.14 -12.32 -0.13
CA LEU A 465 -2.18 -11.47 -0.70
C LEU A 465 -2.04 -10.02 -0.21
N LYS A 466 -1.82 -9.83 1.10
CA LYS A 466 -1.78 -8.51 1.75
C LYS A 466 -0.61 -7.63 1.29
N ALA A 467 0.57 -8.21 1.10
CA ALA A 467 1.78 -7.42 0.81
C ALA A 467 2.15 -7.40 -0.68
N HIS A 468 1.70 -8.40 -1.45
CA HIS A 468 2.21 -8.63 -2.80
C HIS A 468 1.14 -8.69 -3.89
N MET A 469 -0.15 -8.65 -3.56
CA MET A 469 -1.24 -8.67 -4.54
C MET A 469 -2.16 -7.46 -4.35
N GLN A 470 -2.75 -7.04 -5.45
CA GLN A 470 -3.85 -6.11 -5.49
C GLN A 470 -5.10 -6.86 -5.95
N TYR A 471 -6.25 -6.31 -5.62
CA TYR A 471 -7.52 -6.85 -6.10
C TYR A 471 -8.41 -5.73 -6.63
N THR A 472 -9.25 -6.07 -7.59
CA THR A 472 -10.29 -5.16 -8.12
C THR A 472 -11.65 -5.80 -7.95
N MET A 473 -12.65 -4.97 -7.66
CA MET A 473 -14.04 -5.41 -7.50
C MET A 473 -14.87 -4.92 -8.68
N THR A 474 -15.64 -5.82 -9.30
CA THR A 474 -16.63 -5.47 -10.33
C THR A 474 -18.04 -5.85 -9.86
N GLY A 475 -19.05 -5.17 -10.39
CA GLY A 475 -20.45 -5.43 -10.05
C GLY A 475 -20.91 -4.85 -8.71
N CYS A 476 -20.31 -3.74 -8.22
CA CYS A 476 -20.68 -3.17 -6.91
C CYS A 476 -22.17 -2.79 -6.79
N ASN A 477 -22.83 -2.49 -7.91
CA ASN A 477 -24.27 -2.18 -7.97
C ASN A 477 -25.15 -3.41 -8.24
N ASP A 478 -24.55 -4.57 -8.51
CA ASP A 478 -25.25 -5.81 -8.80
C ASP A 478 -25.47 -6.63 -7.52
N SER A 479 -26.29 -7.68 -7.61
CA SER A 479 -26.50 -8.65 -6.53
C SER A 479 -25.31 -9.60 -6.32
N SER A 480 -24.45 -9.74 -7.32
CA SER A 480 -23.24 -10.57 -7.30
C SER A 480 -22.02 -9.71 -7.65
N ARG A 481 -20.96 -9.82 -6.86
CA ARG A 481 -19.71 -9.06 -7.03
C ARG A 481 -18.61 -10.04 -7.34
N MET A 482 -17.67 -9.63 -8.17
CA MET A 482 -16.51 -10.42 -8.52
C MET A 482 -15.23 -9.71 -8.09
N ILE A 483 -14.40 -10.40 -7.33
CA ILE A 483 -13.06 -9.94 -6.94
C ILE A 483 -12.05 -10.65 -7.83
N THR A 484 -11.25 -9.87 -8.56
CA THR A 484 -10.13 -10.38 -9.36
C THR A 484 -8.81 -9.94 -8.76
N PHE A 485 -7.78 -10.77 -8.92
CA PHE A 485 -6.48 -10.57 -8.29
C PHE A 485 -5.40 -10.29 -9.34
N LEU A 486 -4.47 -9.42 -8.99
CA LEU A 486 -3.28 -9.12 -9.78
C LEU A 486 -2.06 -8.97 -8.86
N TRP A 487 -0.88 -9.28 -9.35
CA TRP A 487 0.35 -9.02 -8.60
C TRP A 487 0.57 -7.52 -8.46
N SER A 488 0.97 -7.05 -7.28
CA SER A 488 1.31 -5.63 -7.05
C SER A 488 2.49 -5.20 -7.92
N LEU A 489 3.47 -6.10 -8.09
CA LEU A 489 4.56 -5.95 -9.03
C LEU A 489 4.71 -7.25 -9.85
N PRO A 490 4.08 -7.33 -11.04
CA PRO A 490 4.17 -8.49 -11.92
C PRO A 490 5.55 -8.60 -12.57
N ASP A 491 5.99 -9.83 -12.88
CA ASP A 491 7.24 -10.03 -13.62
C ASP A 491 7.14 -9.36 -15.00
N PRO A 492 8.13 -8.53 -15.40
CA PRO A 492 8.08 -7.78 -16.65
C PRO A 492 8.03 -8.61 -17.92
N THR A 493 8.43 -9.88 -17.85
CA THR A 493 8.40 -10.84 -18.97
C THR A 493 7.16 -11.73 -18.93
N ASN A 494 6.58 -11.95 -17.74
CA ASN A 494 5.38 -12.75 -17.56
C ASN A 494 4.52 -12.22 -16.40
N ALA A 495 3.45 -11.49 -16.73
CA ALA A 495 2.60 -10.86 -15.72
C ALA A 495 1.84 -11.82 -14.78
N SER A 496 1.84 -13.14 -15.07
CA SER A 496 1.26 -14.15 -14.19
C SER A 496 2.13 -14.51 -12.98
N LEU A 497 3.40 -14.07 -12.97
CA LEU A 497 4.36 -14.34 -11.92
C LEU A 497 4.65 -13.10 -11.06
N PRO A 498 4.92 -13.26 -9.76
CA PRO A 498 5.36 -12.16 -8.91
C PRO A 498 6.82 -11.78 -9.20
N TYR A 499 7.16 -10.49 -9.08
CA TYR A 499 8.54 -10.03 -9.29
C TYR A 499 9.35 -9.78 -8.01
N GLN A 500 8.66 -9.47 -6.90
CA GLN A 500 9.24 -9.03 -5.63
C GLN A 500 9.17 -10.06 -4.49
N CYS A 501 8.55 -11.22 -4.72
CA CYS A 501 8.41 -12.30 -3.75
C CYS A 501 8.60 -13.66 -4.43
N ASP A 502 8.92 -14.70 -3.64
CA ASP A 502 9.04 -16.07 -4.13
C ASP A 502 8.58 -17.09 -3.07
N GLY A 503 7.85 -18.11 -3.52
CA GLY A 503 7.16 -19.07 -2.66
C GLY A 503 5.92 -18.51 -1.95
N GLY A 504 5.32 -19.29 -1.05
CA GLY A 504 4.03 -18.97 -0.44
C GLY A 504 2.91 -19.21 -1.44
N THR A 505 2.13 -18.18 -1.77
CA THR A 505 1.16 -18.25 -2.86
C THR A 505 1.88 -18.13 -4.20
N THR A 506 1.96 -19.21 -4.98
CA THR A 506 2.74 -19.26 -6.24
C THR A 506 1.96 -18.86 -7.48
N SER A 507 0.63 -18.77 -7.39
CA SER A 507 -0.26 -18.34 -8.47
C SER A 507 -1.32 -17.39 -7.93
N LEU A 508 -1.83 -16.50 -8.79
CA LEU A 508 -2.95 -15.65 -8.41
C LEU A 508 -4.18 -16.50 -8.08
N PRO A 509 -4.90 -16.20 -6.99
CA PRO A 509 -6.15 -16.87 -6.67
C PRO A 509 -7.17 -16.74 -7.82
N PRO A 510 -8.04 -17.74 -8.02
CA PRO A 510 -9.13 -17.60 -8.98
C PRO A 510 -10.09 -16.46 -8.56
N PRO A 511 -10.84 -15.86 -9.50
CA PRO A 511 -11.82 -14.84 -9.17
C PRO A 511 -12.82 -15.31 -8.11
N LEU A 512 -13.03 -14.50 -7.08
CA LEU A 512 -13.96 -14.80 -5.99
C LEU A 512 -15.30 -14.11 -6.25
N SER A 513 -16.39 -14.88 -6.34
CA SER A 513 -17.76 -14.34 -6.44
C SER A 513 -18.40 -14.28 -5.05
N THR A 514 -19.01 -13.14 -4.71
CA THR A 514 -19.57 -12.89 -3.36
C THR A 514 -20.83 -12.01 -3.41
N SER A 515 -21.76 -12.27 -2.49
CA SER A 515 -22.96 -11.46 -2.27
C SER A 515 -22.71 -10.26 -1.37
N ARG A 516 -21.49 -10.09 -0.83
CA ARG A 516 -21.12 -8.96 0.05
C ARG A 516 -20.96 -7.66 -0.73
N SER A 517 -21.32 -6.55 -0.10
CA SER A 517 -21.18 -5.22 -0.72
C SER A 517 -19.71 -4.81 -0.78
N CYS A 518 -19.37 -3.93 -1.71
CA CYS A 518 -18.00 -3.41 -1.84
C CYS A 518 -17.52 -2.69 -0.57
N ASP A 519 -18.41 -1.97 0.12
CA ASP A 519 -18.11 -1.32 1.41
C ASP A 519 -17.76 -2.34 2.50
N TRP A 520 -18.51 -3.45 2.56
CA TRP A 520 -18.23 -4.52 3.51
C TRP A 520 -16.89 -5.19 3.19
N LEU A 521 -16.63 -5.49 1.91
CA LEU A 521 -15.39 -6.11 1.46
C LEU A 521 -14.16 -5.26 1.76
N ASN A 522 -14.24 -3.94 1.56
CA ASN A 522 -13.16 -3.02 1.89
C ASN A 522 -12.92 -2.90 3.40
N SER A 523 -13.99 -2.97 4.21
CA SER A 523 -13.89 -2.86 5.66
C SER A 523 -13.45 -4.16 6.35
N ASN A 524 -13.52 -5.31 5.66
CA ASN A 524 -13.34 -6.64 6.26
C ASN A 524 -12.35 -7.55 5.48
N VAL A 525 -11.28 -6.97 4.92
CA VAL A 525 -10.27 -7.71 4.12
C VAL A 525 -9.73 -8.94 4.86
N ASP A 526 -9.35 -8.80 6.13
CA ASP A 526 -8.81 -9.93 6.89
C ASP A 526 -9.85 -11.05 7.15
N GLN A 527 -11.17 -10.78 7.04
CA GLN A 527 -12.22 -11.78 7.24
C GLN A 527 -12.53 -12.61 5.99
N TRP A 528 -12.54 -12.00 4.80
CA TRP A 528 -12.90 -12.71 3.56
C TRP A 528 -11.70 -13.28 2.81
N THR A 529 -10.49 -12.78 3.04
CA THR A 529 -9.29 -13.30 2.36
C THR A 529 -8.98 -14.77 2.65
N PRO A 530 -9.29 -15.35 3.84
CA PRO A 530 -9.24 -16.80 4.05
C PRO A 530 -10.17 -17.60 3.13
N TRP A 531 -11.25 -16.98 2.60
CA TRP A 531 -12.20 -17.65 1.71
C TRP A 531 -11.59 -18.10 0.39
N LEU A 532 -10.42 -17.54 0.03
CA LEU A 532 -9.64 -17.93 -1.14
C LEU A 532 -9.03 -19.34 -1.03
N HIS A 533 -8.81 -19.81 0.19
CA HIS A 533 -8.28 -21.15 0.47
C HIS A 533 -9.40 -22.13 0.85
N SER A 534 -10.40 -21.67 1.58
CA SER A 534 -11.53 -22.50 2.03
C SER A 534 -12.80 -21.68 2.17
N LYS A 535 -13.91 -22.13 1.56
CA LYS A 535 -15.20 -21.45 1.65
C LYS A 535 -15.70 -21.37 3.12
N PRO A 536 -16.34 -20.26 3.52
CA PRO A 536 -16.92 -20.13 4.86
C PRO A 536 -18.12 -21.07 5.06
N LEU A 537 -18.48 -21.28 6.33
CA LEU A 537 -19.73 -21.95 6.70
C LEU A 537 -20.93 -21.05 6.38
N CYS A 538 -22.02 -21.63 5.88
CA CYS A 538 -23.25 -20.89 5.64
C CYS A 538 -23.94 -20.51 6.95
N ASP A 539 -24.45 -19.29 7.00
CA ASP A 539 -25.25 -18.71 8.09
C ASP A 539 -26.42 -17.87 7.53
N GLY A 540 -27.15 -17.19 8.41
CA GLY A 540 -28.29 -16.33 8.07
C GLY A 540 -27.97 -15.14 7.15
N THR A 541 -26.69 -14.84 6.92
CA THR A 541 -26.26 -13.69 6.12
C THR A 541 -26.00 -14.04 4.65
N PHE A 542 -26.09 -15.32 4.25
CA PHE A 542 -25.89 -15.79 2.88
C PHE A 542 -27.20 -16.07 2.12
N TYR A 543 -28.35 -16.06 2.78
CA TYR A 543 -29.66 -16.24 2.14
C TYR A 543 -30.61 -15.08 2.45
N ASN A 544 -31.66 -14.94 1.64
CA ASN A 544 -32.74 -13.99 1.86
C ASN A 544 -34.09 -14.66 1.57
N TYR A 545 -35.19 -13.96 1.85
CA TYR A 545 -36.55 -14.45 1.63
C TYR A 545 -37.41 -13.45 0.86
N SER A 546 -38.45 -13.94 0.19
CA SER A 546 -39.47 -13.13 -0.46
C SER A 546 -40.85 -13.51 0.05
N VAL A 547 -41.72 -12.52 0.23
CA VAL A 547 -43.10 -12.72 0.71
C VAL A 547 -44.07 -12.37 -0.43
N ALA A 548 -44.85 -13.35 -0.87
CA ALA A 548 -45.85 -13.18 -1.93
C ALA A 548 -47.09 -12.39 -1.46
N ALA A 549 -47.91 -11.97 -2.43
CA ALA A 549 -49.22 -11.38 -2.19
C ALA A 549 -50.20 -12.41 -1.59
N CYS A 550 -51.30 -11.91 -0.99
CA CYS A 550 -52.32 -12.76 -0.38
C CYS A 550 -53.05 -13.63 -1.43
N GLY A 551 -53.02 -14.95 -1.23
CA GLY A 551 -53.71 -15.93 -2.08
C GLY A 551 -55.19 -16.11 -1.73
N ALA A 552 -55.91 -16.88 -2.55
CA ALA A 552 -57.35 -17.14 -2.38
C ALA A 552 -57.72 -17.82 -1.04
N SER A 553 -56.76 -18.52 -0.43
CA SER A 553 -56.89 -19.17 0.89
C SER A 553 -56.60 -18.23 2.06
N ALA A 554 -56.46 -16.91 1.82
CA ALA A 554 -56.09 -15.91 2.83
C ALA A 554 -54.71 -16.14 3.48
N THR A 555 -53.75 -16.68 2.72
CA THR A 555 -52.35 -16.88 3.15
C THR A 555 -51.35 -16.29 2.15
N ARG A 556 -50.15 -15.95 2.62
CA ARG A 556 -49.00 -15.43 1.86
C ARG A 556 -47.88 -16.47 1.86
N ALA A 557 -47.35 -16.80 0.69
CA ALA A 557 -46.22 -17.72 0.57
C ALA A 557 -44.89 -17.00 0.84
N VAL A 558 -44.00 -17.62 1.61
CA VAL A 558 -42.64 -17.15 1.90
C VAL A 558 -41.64 -18.11 1.28
N GLY A 559 -40.84 -17.62 0.34
CA GLY A 559 -39.80 -18.40 -0.34
C GLY A 559 -38.41 -17.99 0.12
N PHE A 560 -37.57 -18.97 0.48
CA PHE A 560 -36.16 -18.72 0.83
C PHE A 560 -35.25 -19.03 -0.36
N PHE A 561 -34.20 -18.22 -0.54
CA PHE A 561 -33.21 -18.42 -1.60
C PHE A 561 -31.83 -17.93 -1.16
N TRP A 562 -30.78 -18.63 -1.59
CA TRP A 562 -29.40 -18.16 -1.42
C TRP A 562 -29.17 -16.88 -2.24
N LEU A 563 -28.37 -15.96 -1.72
CA LEU A 563 -27.99 -14.74 -2.45
C LEU A 563 -27.17 -15.06 -3.70
N LEU A 564 -26.36 -16.12 -3.65
CA LEU A 564 -25.62 -16.68 -4.79
C LEU A 564 -25.87 -18.19 -4.92
N PRO A 565 -26.96 -18.60 -5.59
CA PRO A 565 -27.28 -20.02 -5.79
C PRO A 565 -26.39 -20.66 -6.84
N GLN A 566 -26.10 -21.96 -6.70
CA GLN A 566 -25.40 -22.73 -7.73
C GLN A 566 -26.32 -22.97 -8.94
N LEU A 567 -25.77 -22.82 -10.14
CA LEU A 567 -26.49 -23.07 -11.40
C LEU A 567 -27.05 -24.50 -11.50
N ALA A 568 -26.30 -25.49 -11.01
CA ALA A 568 -26.69 -26.90 -11.05
C ALA A 568 -27.73 -27.28 -9.96
N ASN A 569 -27.70 -26.60 -8.82
CA ASN A 569 -28.61 -26.85 -7.72
C ASN A 569 -28.88 -25.56 -6.92
N PRO A 570 -30.02 -24.88 -7.14
CA PRO A 570 -30.37 -23.65 -6.46
C PRO A 570 -30.51 -23.76 -4.92
N LEU A 571 -30.53 -24.99 -4.38
CA LEU A 571 -30.55 -25.26 -2.94
C LEU A 571 -29.17 -25.16 -2.28
N LEU A 572 -28.10 -25.00 -3.07
CA LEU A 572 -26.73 -24.84 -2.59
C LEU A 572 -26.18 -23.46 -2.93
N SER A 573 -25.34 -22.91 -2.06
CA SER A 573 -24.65 -21.63 -2.28
C SER A 573 -23.34 -21.83 -3.05
N VAL A 574 -23.00 -20.89 -3.92
CA VAL A 574 -21.67 -20.80 -4.53
C VAL A 574 -20.65 -20.25 -3.53
N GLU A 575 -21.08 -19.41 -2.60
CA GLU A 575 -20.23 -18.60 -1.72
C GLU A 575 -19.82 -19.34 -0.43
N CYS A 576 -20.69 -20.18 0.13
CA CYS A 576 -20.46 -20.89 1.39
C CYS A 576 -20.74 -22.39 1.25
N THR A 577 -20.18 -23.20 2.15
CA THR A 577 -20.39 -24.66 2.20
C THR A 577 -20.47 -25.15 3.63
N GLY A 578 -21.45 -26.04 3.92
CA GLY A 578 -21.71 -26.48 5.29
C GLY A 578 -22.40 -25.40 6.14
N GLY A 579 -22.60 -25.64 7.42
CA GLY A 579 -23.31 -24.71 8.31
C GLY A 579 -24.84 -24.90 8.26
N VAL A 580 -25.59 -23.79 8.21
CA VAL A 580 -27.06 -23.84 8.19
C VAL A 580 -27.58 -24.24 6.80
N VAL A 581 -28.67 -25.02 6.79
CA VAL A 581 -29.39 -25.36 5.56
C VAL A 581 -30.39 -24.26 5.20
N LEU A 582 -30.66 -24.10 3.89
CA LEU A 582 -31.66 -23.16 3.43
C LEU A 582 -33.03 -23.51 4.05
N PRO A 583 -33.72 -22.58 4.73
CA PRO A 583 -35.01 -22.87 5.34
C PRO A 583 -36.06 -23.28 4.30
N SER A 584 -36.98 -24.17 4.69
CA SER A 584 -38.10 -24.58 3.83
C SER A 584 -39.11 -23.45 3.67
N ASN A 585 -39.72 -23.37 2.48
CA ASN A 585 -40.79 -22.41 2.21
C ASN A 585 -41.94 -22.57 3.22
N THR A 586 -42.47 -21.45 3.70
CA THR A 586 -43.54 -21.40 4.71
C THR A 586 -44.67 -20.47 4.29
N THR A 587 -45.75 -20.40 5.06
CA THR A 587 -46.92 -19.55 4.77
C THR A 587 -47.33 -18.73 6.00
N VAL A 588 -47.71 -17.47 5.79
CA VAL A 588 -48.20 -16.55 6.84
C VAL A 588 -49.65 -16.15 6.53
N GLN A 589 -50.48 -15.91 7.55
CA GLN A 589 -51.87 -15.50 7.37
C GLN A 589 -51.99 -14.05 6.85
N CYS A 590 -53.05 -13.73 6.11
CA CYS A 590 -53.33 -12.38 5.64
C CYS A 590 -54.15 -11.56 6.65
N ASP A 591 -53.94 -10.24 6.68
CA ASP A 591 -54.69 -9.32 7.56
C ASP A 591 -56.06 -8.90 7.01
N TYR A 592 -56.36 -9.22 5.75
CA TYR A 592 -57.62 -8.90 5.10
C TYR A 592 -58.15 -10.09 4.29
N VAL A 593 -59.47 -10.12 4.10
CA VAL A 593 -60.13 -11.12 3.28
C VAL A 593 -60.03 -10.72 1.80
N PRO A 594 -59.38 -11.52 0.93
CA PRO A 594 -59.25 -11.19 -0.47
C PRO A 594 -60.59 -11.43 -1.20
N THR A 595 -60.84 -10.65 -2.24
CA THR A 595 -62.11 -10.67 -3.01
C THR A 595 -62.34 -11.96 -3.79
N ASN A 596 -61.30 -12.78 -3.97
CA ASN A 596 -61.37 -14.09 -4.59
C ASN A 596 -61.52 -15.24 -3.58
N SER A 597 -61.67 -14.95 -2.28
CA SER A 597 -61.88 -15.98 -1.26
C SER A 597 -63.30 -16.56 -1.33
N SER A 598 -63.43 -17.86 -1.02
CA SER A 598 -64.73 -18.55 -0.94
C SER A 598 -65.64 -17.96 0.14
N ALA A 599 -65.07 -17.51 1.27
CA ALA A 599 -65.79 -16.87 2.36
C ALA A 599 -66.47 -15.56 1.91
N TYR A 600 -65.75 -14.69 1.19
CA TYR A 600 -66.33 -13.46 0.64
C TYR A 600 -67.40 -13.75 -0.42
N GLY A 601 -67.18 -14.76 -1.27
CA GLY A 601 -68.17 -15.21 -2.25
C GLY A 601 -69.51 -15.59 -1.62
N ALA A 602 -69.49 -16.35 -0.51
CA ALA A 602 -70.68 -16.73 0.22
C ALA A 602 -71.41 -15.53 0.85
N MET A 603 -70.67 -14.62 1.51
CA MET A 603 -71.25 -13.42 2.14
C MET A 603 -71.87 -12.46 1.11
N THR A 604 -71.22 -12.30 -0.04
CA THR A 604 -71.70 -11.49 -1.15
C THR A 604 -73.01 -12.03 -1.72
N GLY A 605 -73.09 -13.35 -1.93
CA GLY A 605 -74.30 -14.00 -2.43
C GLY A 605 -75.51 -13.74 -1.51
N LEU A 606 -75.34 -13.89 -0.19
CA LEU A 606 -76.38 -13.61 0.78
C LEU A 606 -76.80 -12.11 0.78
N ALA A 607 -75.82 -11.20 0.76
CA ALA A 607 -76.09 -9.76 0.79
C ALA A 607 -76.87 -9.29 -0.45
N ILE A 608 -76.57 -9.82 -1.63
CA ILE A 608 -77.29 -9.50 -2.89
C ILE A 608 -78.75 -9.96 -2.81
N VAL A 609 -79.01 -11.17 -2.30
CA VAL A 609 -80.38 -11.68 -2.14
C VAL A 609 -81.21 -10.77 -1.23
N VAL A 610 -80.64 -10.36 -0.09
CA VAL A 610 -81.32 -9.44 0.85
C VAL A 610 -81.53 -8.06 0.21
N LEU A 611 -80.55 -7.53 -0.52
CA LEU A 611 -80.65 -6.26 -1.22
C LEU A 611 -81.83 -6.24 -2.22
N LEU A 612 -81.99 -7.30 -3.01
CA LEU A 612 -83.09 -7.45 -3.96
C LEU A 612 -84.46 -7.45 -3.25
N LEU A 613 -84.57 -8.14 -2.10
CA LEU A 613 -85.78 -8.15 -1.29
C LEU A 613 -86.13 -6.76 -0.74
N LEU A 614 -85.13 -5.99 -0.29
CA LEU A 614 -85.33 -4.62 0.21
C LEU A 614 -85.75 -3.64 -0.89
N VAL A 615 -85.16 -3.74 -2.08
CA VAL A 615 -85.56 -2.93 -3.25
C VAL A 615 -86.99 -3.26 -3.66
N CYS A 616 -87.34 -4.55 -3.75
CA CYS A 616 -88.71 -4.99 -4.02
C CYS A 616 -89.71 -4.45 -2.97
N SER A 617 -89.35 -4.54 -1.70
CA SER A 617 -90.15 -4.01 -0.58
C SER A 617 -90.37 -2.50 -0.69
N THR A 618 -89.34 -1.73 -1.08
CA THR A 618 -89.46 -0.28 -1.31
C THR A 618 -90.47 0.03 -2.40
N SER A 619 -90.39 -0.66 -3.54
CA SER A 619 -91.33 -0.51 -4.66
C SER A 619 -92.77 -0.80 -4.23
N LEU A 620 -93.00 -1.88 -3.48
CA LEU A 620 -94.33 -2.22 -2.95
C LEU A 620 -94.88 -1.14 -2.00
N VAL A 621 -94.06 -0.60 -1.10
CA VAL A 621 -94.46 0.47 -0.17
C VAL A 621 -94.89 1.74 -0.91
N VAL A 622 -94.16 2.12 -1.97
CA VAL A 622 -94.46 3.33 -2.75
C VAL A 622 -95.71 3.14 -3.63
N ILE A 623 -95.85 1.98 -4.29
CA ILE A 623 -97.01 1.68 -5.15
C ILE A 623 -98.31 1.65 -4.34
N PHE A 624 -98.31 1.02 -3.16
CA PHE A 624 -99.50 0.86 -2.34
C PHE A 624 -99.69 1.94 -1.26
N ARG A 625 -99.02 3.10 -1.39
CA ARG A 625 -98.97 4.16 -0.37
C ARG A 625 -100.33 4.71 0.09
N ASP A 626 -101.34 4.65 -0.77
CA ASP A 626 -102.69 5.18 -0.48
C ASP A 626 -103.57 4.19 0.28
N ARG A 627 -103.14 2.92 0.44
CA ARG A 627 -103.86 1.93 1.25
C ARG A 627 -103.87 2.35 2.72
N PRO A 628 -105.00 2.18 3.43
CA PRO A 628 -105.17 2.71 4.78
C PRO A 628 -104.14 2.17 5.78
N VAL A 629 -103.67 0.92 5.61
CA VAL A 629 -102.64 0.31 6.45
C VAL A 629 -101.27 1.00 6.27
N ILE A 630 -100.79 1.16 5.03
CA ILE A 630 -99.49 1.79 4.73
C ILE A 630 -99.50 3.29 5.05
N LYS A 631 -100.63 3.96 4.78
CA LYS A 631 -100.83 5.37 5.12
C LYS A 631 -100.80 5.61 6.63
N ARG A 632 -101.37 4.68 7.42
CA ARG A 632 -101.31 4.70 8.90
C ARG A 632 -99.89 4.44 9.41
N ALA A 633 -99.17 3.49 8.81
CA ALA A 633 -97.80 3.12 9.17
C ALA A 633 -96.72 4.13 8.75
N GLN A 634 -97.11 5.25 8.10
CA GLN A 634 -96.26 6.35 7.68
C GLN A 634 -95.21 5.96 6.63
N TRP A 635 -95.67 5.72 5.40
CA TRP A 635 -94.83 5.26 4.30
C TRP A 635 -93.48 5.98 4.10
N PRO A 636 -93.28 7.31 4.34
CA PRO A 636 -91.97 7.92 4.17
C PRO A 636 -90.91 7.44 5.17
N LEU A 637 -91.30 7.15 6.42
CA LEU A 637 -90.38 6.62 7.44
C LEU A 637 -90.06 5.15 7.19
N LEU A 638 -91.01 4.38 6.65
CA LEU A 638 -90.77 3.00 6.22
C LEU A 638 -89.75 2.93 5.08
N VAL A 639 -89.86 3.83 4.09
CA VAL A 639 -88.86 3.94 3.02
C VAL A 639 -87.49 4.32 3.59
N CYS A 640 -87.39 5.29 4.51
CA CYS A 640 -86.11 5.63 5.16
C CYS A 640 -85.48 4.44 5.90
N MET A 641 -86.27 3.65 6.59
CA MET A 641 -85.80 2.43 7.28
C MET A 641 -85.26 1.40 6.28
N ILE A 642 -85.96 1.16 5.17
CA ILE A 642 -85.51 0.23 4.12
C ILE A 642 -84.22 0.75 3.44
N CYS A 643 -84.11 2.06 3.20
CA CYS A 643 -82.87 2.67 2.71
C CYS A 643 -81.70 2.42 3.67
N GLY A 644 -81.93 2.47 4.98
CA GLY A 644 -80.91 2.09 5.96
C GLY A 644 -80.48 0.64 5.85
N GLY A 645 -81.41 -0.28 5.61
CA GLY A 645 -81.11 -1.70 5.33
C GLY A 645 -80.26 -1.89 4.06
N ILE A 646 -80.56 -1.14 3.00
CA ILE A 646 -79.77 -1.12 1.76
C ILE A 646 -78.32 -0.68 2.04
N CYS A 647 -78.12 0.37 2.84
CA CYS A 647 -76.78 0.81 3.24
C CYS A 647 -76.01 -0.31 3.98
N ILE A 648 -76.63 -1.01 4.93
CA ILE A 648 -75.93 -2.09 5.65
C ILE A 648 -75.56 -3.25 4.72
N CYS A 649 -76.40 -3.61 3.74
CA CYS A 649 -76.03 -4.59 2.72
C CYS A 649 -74.83 -4.14 1.88
N ILE A 650 -74.75 -2.85 1.51
CA ILE A 650 -73.60 -2.28 0.79
C ILE A 650 -72.34 -2.36 1.67
N TYR A 651 -72.43 -2.11 2.98
CA TYR A 651 -71.29 -2.24 3.89
C TYR A 651 -70.68 -3.65 3.87
N VAL A 652 -71.50 -4.71 3.83
CA VAL A 652 -71.03 -6.10 3.74
C VAL A 652 -70.22 -6.33 2.45
N LEU A 653 -70.66 -5.75 1.33
CA LEU A 653 -69.95 -5.85 0.05
C LEU A 653 -68.61 -5.10 0.07
N LEU A 654 -68.54 -3.97 0.79
CA LEU A 654 -67.30 -3.19 0.95
C LEU A 654 -66.31 -3.82 1.95
N GLY A 655 -66.68 -4.92 2.62
CA GLY A 655 -65.88 -5.56 3.67
C GLY A 655 -64.62 -6.28 3.18
N ALA A 656 -64.58 -6.75 1.93
CA ALA A 656 -63.41 -7.43 1.38
C ALA A 656 -62.49 -6.51 0.57
N GLY A 657 -61.28 -7.00 0.30
CA GLY A 657 -60.25 -6.28 -0.44
C GLY A 657 -59.18 -5.65 0.45
N ALA A 658 -58.01 -5.44 -0.15
CA ALA A 658 -56.88 -4.81 0.52
C ALA A 658 -57.25 -3.39 0.98
N PRO A 659 -56.83 -2.98 2.20
CA PRO A 659 -57.03 -1.62 2.68
C PRO A 659 -56.59 -0.59 1.64
N SER A 660 -57.54 0.24 1.20
CA SER A 660 -57.29 1.36 0.29
C SER A 660 -58.00 2.58 0.85
N SER A 661 -57.52 3.78 0.51
CA SER A 661 -58.11 5.03 1.02
C SER A 661 -59.62 5.10 0.77
N GLY A 662 -60.10 4.59 -0.38
CA GLY A 662 -61.52 4.52 -0.68
C GLY A 662 -62.30 3.56 0.22
N LEU A 663 -61.80 2.32 0.41
CA LEU A 663 -62.47 1.33 1.25
C LEU A 663 -62.44 1.71 2.74
N CYS A 664 -61.32 2.25 3.21
CA CYS A 664 -61.18 2.67 4.60
C CYS A 664 -62.11 3.84 4.97
N ALA A 665 -62.44 4.71 4.01
CA ALA A 665 -63.44 5.76 4.21
C ALA A 665 -64.89 5.25 4.04
N ALA A 666 -65.15 4.43 3.02
CA ALA A 666 -66.51 4.00 2.67
C ALA A 666 -67.13 3.04 3.71
N ARG A 667 -66.32 2.20 4.34
CA ARG A 667 -66.76 1.25 5.40
C ARG A 667 -67.46 1.96 6.56
N PRO A 668 -66.82 2.89 7.32
CA PRO A 668 -67.47 3.57 8.43
C PRO A 668 -68.67 4.43 8.00
N VAL A 669 -68.56 5.15 6.88
CA VAL A 669 -69.66 6.00 6.37
C VAL A 669 -70.93 5.19 6.14
N THR A 670 -70.81 4.05 5.46
CA THR A 670 -71.96 3.25 5.03
C THR A 670 -72.67 2.61 6.23
N ILE A 671 -71.92 2.06 7.19
CA ILE A 671 -72.51 1.41 8.38
C ILE A 671 -73.17 2.44 9.32
N ILE A 672 -72.55 3.62 9.50
CA ILE A 672 -73.04 4.66 10.42
C ILE A 672 -74.35 5.28 9.94
N PHE A 673 -74.45 5.63 8.65
CA PHE A 673 -75.68 6.15 8.08
C PHE A 673 -76.77 5.08 7.99
N GLY A 674 -76.41 3.85 7.60
CA GLY A 674 -77.34 2.72 7.56
C GLY A 674 -77.99 2.47 8.92
N TYR A 675 -77.20 2.47 9.99
CA TYR A 675 -77.70 2.28 11.36
C TYR A 675 -78.70 3.37 11.78
N THR A 676 -78.38 4.65 11.58
CA THR A 676 -79.28 5.75 11.98
C THR A 676 -80.55 5.80 11.15
N LEU A 677 -80.49 5.47 9.86
CA LEU A 677 -81.68 5.40 9.03
C LEU A 677 -82.66 4.32 9.51
N ILE A 678 -82.16 3.19 10.01
CA ILE A 678 -83.00 2.14 10.60
C ILE A 678 -83.50 2.58 11.99
N PHE A 679 -82.58 2.76 12.95
CA PHE A 679 -82.93 2.95 14.36
C PHE A 679 -83.45 4.36 14.68
N GLY A 680 -82.94 5.38 14.01
CA GLY A 680 -83.49 6.73 14.08
C GLY A 680 -84.94 6.75 13.59
N SER A 681 -85.23 6.12 12.44
CA SER A 681 -86.61 6.06 11.92
C SER A 681 -87.56 5.35 12.90
N LEU A 682 -87.11 4.26 13.53
CA LEU A 682 -87.86 3.56 14.58
C LEU A 682 -88.11 4.44 15.81
N LEU A 683 -87.08 5.13 16.31
CA LEU A 683 -87.19 6.03 17.46
C LEU A 683 -88.16 7.18 17.19
N VAL A 684 -88.03 7.89 16.07
CA VAL A 684 -88.92 9.02 15.79
C VAL A 684 -90.36 8.56 15.53
N LYS A 685 -90.54 7.37 14.94
CA LYS A 685 -91.86 6.73 14.80
C LYS A 685 -92.48 6.45 16.19
N GLY A 686 -91.71 5.88 17.12
CA GLY A 686 -92.14 5.68 18.50
C GLY A 686 -92.48 6.99 19.24
N LEU A 687 -91.66 8.04 19.07
CA LEU A 687 -91.86 9.34 19.72
C LEU A 687 -93.13 10.04 19.26
N ARG A 688 -93.51 9.89 17.98
CA ARG A 688 -94.78 10.39 17.48
C ARG A 688 -95.94 9.77 18.23
N VAL A 689 -95.94 8.44 18.35
CA VAL A 689 -96.99 7.68 19.04
C VAL A 689 -97.07 8.16 20.49
N TYR A 690 -95.92 8.24 21.17
CA TYR A 690 -95.85 8.75 22.55
C TYR A 690 -96.44 10.15 22.73
N TRP A 691 -96.11 11.11 21.86
CA TRP A 691 -96.64 12.49 21.95
C TRP A 691 -98.14 12.59 21.69
N VAL A 692 -98.69 11.70 20.86
CA VAL A 692 -100.14 11.62 20.65
C VAL A 692 -100.85 11.15 21.93
N PHE A 693 -100.28 10.19 22.67
CA PHE A 693 -100.88 9.64 23.89
C PHE A 693 -100.64 10.44 25.17
N LYS A 694 -99.54 11.22 25.27
CA LYS A 694 -99.20 11.99 26.51
C LYS A 694 -100.08 13.21 26.78
N ASN A 695 -100.96 13.62 25.85
CA ASN A 695 -101.76 14.83 26.03
C ASN A 695 -102.97 14.59 26.96
N LYS A 696 -102.88 15.08 28.21
CA LYS A 696 -103.95 14.98 29.23
C LYS A 696 -105.25 15.74 28.92
N SER A 697 -105.32 16.58 27.88
CA SER A 697 -106.50 17.43 27.61
C SER A 697 -107.52 16.90 26.59
N LEU A 698 -107.36 15.67 26.05
CA LEU A 698 -108.24 15.08 25.02
C LEU A 698 -108.54 15.97 23.78
N LYS A 699 -107.82 17.09 23.59
CA LYS A 699 -107.83 17.87 22.34
C LYS A 699 -107.05 17.10 21.27
N LYS A 700 -107.64 16.96 20.07
CA LYS A 700 -107.01 16.36 18.89
C LYS A 700 -105.72 17.11 18.53
N VAL A 701 -104.57 16.55 18.90
CA VAL A 701 -103.25 17.08 18.52
C VAL A 701 -102.75 16.35 17.28
N THR A 702 -102.73 17.04 16.15
CA THR A 702 -102.09 16.53 14.93
C THR A 702 -100.60 16.84 14.97
N VAL A 703 -99.77 15.85 15.31
CA VAL A 703 -98.31 15.97 15.15
C VAL A 703 -97.98 15.87 13.66
N SER A 704 -97.42 16.95 13.09
CA SER A 704 -97.00 17.02 11.69
C SER A 704 -95.83 16.06 11.40
N LEU A 705 -95.87 15.41 10.23
CA LEU A 705 -94.79 14.57 9.71
C LEU A 705 -93.47 15.35 9.58
N TRP A 706 -93.56 16.66 9.31
CA TRP A 706 -92.39 17.52 9.13
C TRP A 706 -91.59 17.70 10.44
N LYS A 707 -92.27 17.75 11.59
CA LYS A 707 -91.62 17.86 12.92
C LYS A 707 -90.77 16.61 13.23
N ILE A 708 -91.23 15.45 12.79
CA ILE A 708 -90.62 14.13 12.98
C ILE A 708 -89.47 13.93 11.99
N ALA A 709 -89.70 14.23 10.70
CA ALA A 709 -88.64 14.22 9.70
C ALA A 709 -87.48 15.15 10.08
N LYS A 710 -87.76 16.33 10.64
CA LYS A 710 -86.74 17.24 11.17
C LYS A 710 -85.92 16.62 12.31
N LEU A 711 -86.54 15.84 13.21
CA LEU A 711 -85.82 15.16 14.30
C LEU A 711 -84.90 14.06 13.76
N LEU A 712 -85.36 13.27 12.78
CA LEU A 712 -84.52 12.27 12.11
C LEU A 712 -83.37 12.92 11.33
N LEU A 713 -83.63 14.04 10.65
CA LEU A 713 -82.61 14.80 9.95
C LEU A 713 -81.55 15.35 10.91
N ILE A 714 -81.94 15.83 12.09
CA ILE A 714 -81.00 16.24 13.14
C ILE A 714 -80.09 15.08 13.54
N MET A 715 -80.63 13.87 13.73
CA MET A 715 -79.82 12.69 14.07
C MET A 715 -78.81 12.34 12.97
N LEU A 716 -79.22 12.41 11.70
CA LEU A 716 -78.33 12.20 10.55
C LEU A 716 -77.29 13.32 10.40
N CYS A 717 -77.64 14.56 10.73
CA CYS A 717 -76.70 15.68 10.73
C CYS A 717 -75.61 15.50 11.80
N VAL A 718 -75.95 15.00 12.99
CA VAL A 718 -74.95 14.69 14.02
C VAL A 718 -73.96 13.64 13.49
N ASP A 719 -74.44 12.58 12.85
CA ASP A 719 -73.56 11.58 12.22
C ASP A 719 -72.68 12.19 11.14
N ALA A 720 -73.25 13.01 10.25
CA ALA A 720 -72.52 13.63 9.15
C ALA A 720 -71.42 14.57 9.67
N VAL A 721 -71.67 15.33 10.73
CA VAL A 721 -70.68 16.22 11.34
C VAL A 721 -69.55 15.43 11.98
N ILE A 722 -69.86 14.38 12.76
CA ILE A 722 -68.83 13.56 13.40
C ILE A 722 -68.00 12.81 12.35
N LEU A 723 -68.64 12.25 11.32
CA LEU A 723 -67.95 11.60 10.20
C LEU A 723 -67.08 12.57 9.40
N LEU A 724 -67.57 13.77 9.10
CA LEU A 724 -66.79 14.78 8.40
C LEU A 724 -65.59 15.21 9.24
N ALA A 725 -65.77 15.43 10.54
CA ALA A 725 -64.69 15.72 11.46
C ALA A 725 -63.66 14.59 11.49
N TRP A 726 -64.09 13.32 11.49
CA TRP A 726 -63.19 12.17 11.42
C TRP A 726 -62.41 12.11 10.11
N MET A 727 -63.09 12.27 8.96
CA MET A 727 -62.44 12.23 7.64
C MET A 727 -61.46 13.38 7.40
N VAL A 728 -61.65 14.53 8.06
CA VAL A 728 -60.77 15.70 7.93
C VAL A 728 -59.65 15.68 8.97
N ALA A 729 -59.95 15.36 10.23
CA ALA A 729 -58.98 15.45 11.32
C ALA A 729 -58.10 14.20 11.45
N ASP A 730 -58.63 13.01 11.15
CA ASP A 730 -57.94 11.74 11.37
C ASP A 730 -58.41 10.67 10.39
N PHE A 731 -58.14 10.91 9.11
CA PHE A 731 -58.56 10.03 8.02
C PHE A 731 -58.07 8.60 8.25
N PRO A 732 -58.94 7.57 8.20
CA PRO A 732 -58.54 6.17 8.35
C PRO A 732 -57.76 5.73 7.10
N ALA A 733 -56.44 5.94 7.11
CA ALA A 733 -55.56 5.62 5.99
C ALA A 733 -55.17 4.13 6.00
N PRO A 734 -54.85 3.54 4.82
CA PRO A 734 -54.19 2.24 4.79
C PRO A 734 -52.76 2.38 5.33
N THR A 735 -52.46 1.64 6.39
CA THR A 735 -51.13 1.66 7.04
C THR A 735 -50.50 0.27 7.00
N THR A 736 -49.18 0.26 6.80
CA THR A 736 -48.37 -0.96 6.82
C THR A 736 -47.44 -0.94 8.03
N GLU A 737 -47.53 -1.96 8.87
CA GLU A 737 -46.66 -2.15 10.03
C GLU A 737 -45.79 -3.40 9.85
N THR A 738 -44.47 -3.24 9.89
CA THR A 738 -43.54 -4.36 9.75
C THR A 738 -43.21 -4.94 11.12
N THR A 739 -43.63 -6.17 11.39
CA THR A 739 -43.35 -6.89 12.64
C THR A 739 -42.48 -8.12 12.38
N THR A 740 -41.89 -8.68 13.43
CA THR A 740 -41.16 -9.95 13.34
C THR A 740 -42.14 -11.10 13.15
N ALA A 741 -41.92 -11.92 12.12
CA ALA A 741 -42.74 -13.10 11.90
C ALA A 741 -42.57 -14.11 13.03
N THR A 742 -43.65 -14.77 13.40
CA THR A 742 -43.62 -15.85 14.41
C THR A 742 -43.25 -17.21 13.78
N GLU A 743 -43.50 -17.34 12.48
CA GLU A 743 -43.41 -18.57 11.71
C GLU A 743 -42.02 -18.78 11.10
N PHE A 744 -41.21 -17.73 10.99
CA PHE A 744 -39.84 -17.79 10.49
C PHE A 744 -38.97 -16.65 11.00
N ILE A 745 -37.66 -16.80 10.87
CA ILE A 745 -36.68 -15.77 11.24
C ILE A 745 -36.68 -14.70 10.16
N GLY A 746 -37.48 -13.66 10.35
CA GLY A 746 -37.60 -12.53 9.44
C GLY A 746 -38.69 -11.56 9.87
N LYS A 747 -38.99 -10.62 9.00
CA LYS A 747 -40.03 -9.59 9.17
C LYS A 747 -41.12 -9.74 8.11
N VAL A 748 -42.37 -9.49 8.52
CA VAL A 748 -43.55 -9.48 7.66
C VAL A 748 -44.31 -8.17 7.84
N ASP A 749 -44.82 -7.66 6.74
CA ASP A 749 -45.62 -6.45 6.69
C ASP A 749 -47.11 -6.77 6.94
N HIS A 750 -47.71 -6.12 7.92
CA HIS A 750 -49.15 -6.18 8.22
C HIS A 750 -49.88 -4.95 7.69
N VAL A 751 -51.08 -5.12 7.13
CA VAL A 751 -51.83 -4.01 6.50
C VAL A 751 -53.24 -3.86 7.08
N SER A 752 -53.60 -2.67 7.54
CA SER A 752 -54.95 -2.38 8.08
C SER A 752 -55.42 -0.95 7.78
N CYS A 753 -56.71 -0.66 7.98
CA CYS A 753 -57.21 0.71 8.00
C CYS A 753 -57.03 1.27 9.41
N HIS A 754 -56.16 2.26 9.58
CA HIS A 754 -55.82 2.79 10.90
C HIS A 754 -56.07 4.30 10.97
N SER A 755 -56.62 4.73 12.11
CA SER A 755 -56.75 6.13 12.50
C SER A 755 -55.89 6.34 13.75
N SER A 756 -55.25 7.49 13.88
CA SER A 756 -54.35 7.79 15.00
C SER A 756 -55.08 7.82 16.36
N SER A 757 -56.38 8.11 16.36
CA SER A 757 -57.20 8.26 17.56
C SER A 757 -58.49 7.43 17.49
N PHE A 758 -58.80 6.71 18.58
CA PHE A 758 -60.08 5.98 18.71
C PHE A 758 -61.28 6.88 19.03
N ILE A 759 -61.04 8.17 19.28
CA ILE A 759 -62.03 9.14 19.82
C ILE A 759 -63.27 9.24 18.93
N PHE A 760 -63.09 9.36 17.61
CA PHE A 760 -64.22 9.49 16.67
C PHE A 760 -65.07 8.23 16.63
N SER A 761 -64.44 7.06 16.55
CA SER A 761 -65.12 5.76 16.64
C SER A 761 -65.91 5.62 17.94
N ALA A 762 -65.32 6.00 19.08
CA ALA A 762 -65.98 5.96 20.39
C ALA A 762 -67.17 6.93 20.49
N LEU A 763 -67.04 8.16 19.99
CA LEU A 763 -68.13 9.14 19.94
C LEU A 763 -69.31 8.65 19.10
N LEU A 764 -69.03 8.03 17.95
CA LEU A 764 -70.06 7.46 17.08
C LEU A 764 -70.78 6.28 17.74
N ILE A 765 -70.05 5.37 18.37
CA ILE A 765 -70.64 4.25 19.13
C ILE A 765 -71.50 4.76 20.28
N PHE A 766 -71.01 5.74 21.05
CA PHE A 766 -71.76 6.38 22.13
C PHE A 766 -73.05 7.05 21.62
N TRP A 767 -72.99 7.76 20.50
CA TRP A 767 -74.16 8.35 19.86
C TRP A 767 -75.18 7.30 19.39
N LYS A 768 -74.72 6.17 18.83
CA LYS A 768 -75.61 5.06 18.46
C LYS A 768 -76.29 4.45 19.69
N ALA A 769 -75.56 4.31 20.80
CA ALA A 769 -76.14 3.84 22.05
C ALA A 769 -77.27 4.76 22.52
N ILE A 770 -77.10 6.10 22.45
CA ILE A 770 -78.17 7.05 22.80
C ILE A 770 -79.41 6.85 21.94
N ILE A 771 -79.26 6.69 20.61
CA ILE A 771 -80.38 6.46 19.69
C ILE A 771 -81.10 5.16 20.04
N THR A 772 -80.35 4.08 20.28
CA THR A 772 -80.92 2.75 20.52
C THR A 772 -81.58 2.65 21.88
N PHE A 773 -80.94 3.13 22.96
CA PHE A 773 -81.55 3.17 24.29
C PHE A 773 -82.74 4.13 24.33
N GLY A 774 -82.67 5.27 23.63
CA GLY A 774 -83.81 6.16 23.43
C GLY A 774 -84.98 5.43 22.75
N GLY A 775 -84.69 4.66 21.69
CA GLY A 775 -85.69 3.86 20.97
C GLY A 775 -86.38 2.81 21.86
N VAL A 776 -85.58 2.07 22.63
CA VAL A 776 -86.06 1.08 23.60
C VAL A 776 -86.92 1.74 24.70
N TYR A 777 -86.45 2.85 25.27
CA TYR A 777 -87.16 3.59 26.31
C TYR A 777 -88.52 4.11 25.82
N VAL A 778 -88.55 4.70 24.62
CA VAL A 778 -89.81 5.17 24.01
C VAL A 778 -90.74 4.01 23.72
N SER A 779 -90.22 2.89 23.23
CA SER A 779 -91.00 1.67 22.97
C SER A 779 -91.65 1.12 24.25
N PHE A 780 -90.94 1.15 25.39
CA PHE A 780 -91.49 0.80 26.70
C PHE A 780 -92.64 1.72 27.14
N LEU A 781 -92.51 3.03 26.90
CA LEU A 781 -93.54 4.02 27.28
C LEU A 781 -94.85 3.90 26.49
N ILE A 782 -94.82 3.31 25.29
CA ILE A 782 -96.00 3.17 24.41
C ILE A 782 -96.57 1.74 24.40
N ARG A 783 -96.13 0.85 25.31
CA ARG A 783 -96.52 -0.57 25.28
C ARG A 783 -98.01 -0.83 25.52
N ASP A 784 -98.66 0.04 26.31
CA ASP A 784 -100.08 -0.10 26.69
C ASP A 784 -101.03 0.70 25.76
N ALA A 785 -100.55 1.13 24.59
CA ALA A 785 -101.35 1.84 23.60
C ALA A 785 -102.45 0.92 23.00
N GLY A 786 -103.61 1.49 22.69
CA GLY A 786 -104.80 0.76 22.23
C GLY A 786 -104.58 -0.10 20.97
N SER A 787 -105.49 -1.05 20.72
CA SER A 787 -105.39 -2.11 19.71
C SER A 787 -105.11 -1.66 18.26
N ASP A 788 -105.36 -0.39 17.94
CA ASP A 788 -105.02 0.21 16.64
C ASP A 788 -103.50 0.44 16.41
N PHE A 789 -102.65 0.22 17.42
CA PHE A 789 -101.20 0.50 17.43
C PHE A 789 -100.31 -0.70 17.83
N GLN A 790 -100.67 -1.94 17.44
CA GLN A 790 -99.88 -3.17 17.72
C GLN A 790 -98.47 -3.22 17.09
N GLU A 791 -98.00 -2.17 16.44
CA GLU A 791 -96.63 -2.07 15.90
C GLU A 791 -95.56 -1.93 16.99
N SER A 792 -95.91 -1.44 18.19
CA SER A 792 -94.97 -1.17 19.29
C SER A 792 -94.24 -2.41 19.80
N VAL A 793 -94.91 -3.57 19.85
CA VAL A 793 -94.34 -4.85 20.29
C VAL A 793 -93.24 -5.31 19.34
N TRP A 794 -93.47 -5.19 18.02
CA TRP A 794 -92.50 -5.57 17.00
C TRP A 794 -91.29 -4.63 16.98
N ILE A 795 -91.49 -3.33 17.17
CA ILE A 795 -90.40 -2.35 17.28
C ILE A 795 -89.52 -2.66 18.51
N PHE A 796 -90.14 -3.00 19.65
CA PHE A 796 -89.41 -3.39 20.86
C PHE A 796 -88.63 -4.70 20.65
N ALA A 797 -89.27 -5.73 20.10
CA ALA A 797 -88.62 -7.03 19.83
C ALA A 797 -87.42 -6.89 18.88
N SER A 798 -87.57 -6.16 17.76
CA SER A 798 -86.47 -5.89 16.83
C SER A 798 -85.33 -5.10 17.47
N SER A 799 -85.64 -4.14 18.34
CA SER A 799 -84.62 -3.36 19.07
C SER A 799 -83.83 -4.22 20.06
N CYS A 800 -84.48 -5.16 20.75
CA CYS A 800 -83.82 -6.11 21.65
C CYS A 800 -82.91 -7.10 20.92
N VAL A 801 -83.33 -7.63 19.76
CA VAL A 801 -82.50 -8.55 18.95
C VAL A 801 -81.21 -7.86 18.49
N VAL A 802 -81.30 -6.61 18.02
CA VAL A 802 -80.09 -5.91 17.56
C VAL A 802 -79.19 -5.49 18.73
N LEU A 803 -79.76 -5.15 19.89
CA LEU A 803 -78.96 -4.88 21.08
C LEU A 803 -78.18 -6.12 21.55
N LEU A 804 -78.74 -7.33 21.43
CA LEU A 804 -78.04 -8.58 21.72
C LEU A 804 -76.94 -8.94 20.70
N VAL A 805 -77.09 -8.51 19.44
CA VAL A 805 -76.08 -8.74 18.38
C VAL A 805 -74.98 -7.67 18.40
N ALA A 806 -75.26 -6.49 18.95
CA ALA A 806 -74.31 -5.38 19.04
C ALA A 806 -73.50 -5.35 20.35
N LEU A 807 -73.94 -6.08 21.39
CA LEU A 807 -73.18 -6.42 22.59
C LEU A 807 -72.27 -7.62 22.27
#